data_AF-A0A4Q1SDF7-F1
#
_entry.id   AF-A0A4Q1SDF7-F1
#
_cell.length_a   1.000
_cell.length_b   1.000
_cell.length_c   1.000
_cell.angle_alpha   90.00
_cell.angle_beta   90.00
_cell.angle_gamma   90.00
#
_symmetry.space_group_name_H-M   'P 1'
#
loop_
_entity.id
_entity.type
_entity.pdbx_description
1 polymer ?
#
loop_
_entity_poly.entity_id
_entity_poly.type
_entity_poly.pdbx_seq_one_letter_code
_entity_poly.pdbx_strand_id
1 'polypeptide(L)'
;MVLHRAILLFFAAACSTSAAYAAPQIKISATATPREQYAAELLHDAVSSLPGRETILLATRHDALLLRYDKTIPDLWPGAKEAFILRRIGNTILVAGYDPSGVFYGTEELIDRIHAKHALPRELDFEDHPQLKIRGAVIGLQKPEITYDGAEYDYPYTPQSFPWFYDKAAWTRYLDQLAEQRTNALFLWNGHPFTSLLKLSKYPEAQELPDAQLEQNIAMFRWLTKEADKRGIWILQGFYNIHLSHAFARAHNLPYHLSAPSPLASEYTRYCISEFIREYPNVGIFMTLGEAMGPHYGPEWLTKTIIPGVLDGLAEEEKAVGHPVPQPPIVVRAHATDIDKVLADAKPLYSNIDSMWKWNGESLTWTNIRGSVRQKFQMMVANSNDTIVNMHLLSNLEPFRWGDPDFVRETAINFVRLGIGGVHVYPLRYWDWPVSADNTEPLLSQTDRDWIWFASWARYAWNPERDPAMEQQYWAEQFTRRFAVPGGIDAQGHSDTVVGLESLDTFTAQPHDYTAAQLDAGRDLLAAYEDSGVAAPEVIRRLGITEGNREVLSLGMTMPQLIDAARFNPATTLWTADAPDGEELNEWVANEINGGKHHGESPLSVAADAAEKSAKAVKEAEAASPGIAASAQPEYERVVNDMRCIAALMAFYNAKVQAAALVMRYGYDRNVAHLTAAQPLLAESVQHFAELSSLTEHTYRNAAGMETSQRQIPVRGGPDTNHWRELLPVYQKELAIFDHRLSALASGSAVETAHSNGPLPQVGFTLDGGGGEVFTVNKGVSLYTDQQELITALSPELDGLKGIRLSIHQETPIRFTLDHPAQILVGFFKSNSRKAMNVSPDTEQWNILLPDAVAQQKGLPISVWAKPLPAGENDLDLGKGAYVVLGFIPADTHVTPHVAFDPNSKQPPNLDWLFED
;
A
#
# COMPACT_ATOMS: atom_id res chain seq x y z
N MET A 1 -94.83 11.60 14.54
CA MET A 1 -95.78 11.01 13.57
C MET A 1 -95.07 11.00 12.21
N VAL A 2 -94.84 9.81 11.65
CA VAL A 2 -94.52 9.46 10.23
C VAL A 2 -93.21 10.05 9.64
N LEU A 3 -92.08 9.34 9.47
CA LEU A 3 -91.67 8.15 8.67
C LEU A 3 -91.40 8.39 7.15
N HIS A 4 -90.13 8.15 6.75
CA HIS A 4 -89.63 7.55 5.49
C HIS A 4 -89.59 8.43 4.21
N ARG A 5 -88.61 8.39 3.29
CA ARG A 5 -87.58 7.41 2.89
C ARG A 5 -86.49 8.17 2.09
N ALA A 6 -85.20 7.86 2.28
CA ALA A 6 -84.11 8.30 1.39
C ALA A 6 -83.57 7.11 0.59
N ILE A 7 -83.37 7.33 -0.71
CA ILE A 7 -82.95 6.34 -1.72
C ILE A 7 -81.43 6.17 -1.64
N LEU A 8 -80.97 4.93 -1.43
CA LEU A 8 -79.57 4.52 -1.55
C LEU A 8 -79.28 4.08 -2.99
N LEU A 9 -78.35 4.79 -3.64
CA LEU A 9 -77.72 4.38 -4.91
C LEU A 9 -76.58 3.40 -4.57
N PHE A 10 -76.72 2.16 -5.01
CA PHE A 10 -75.65 1.16 -5.00
C PHE A 10 -74.70 1.41 -6.17
N PHE A 11 -73.46 1.86 -5.89
CA PHE A 11 -72.34 1.71 -6.80
C PHE A 11 -71.72 0.33 -6.55
N ALA A 12 -71.88 -0.59 -7.51
CA ALA A 12 -71.17 -1.86 -7.52
C ALA A 12 -69.71 -1.59 -7.94
N ALA A 13 -68.82 -1.43 -6.97
CA ALA A 13 -67.39 -1.56 -7.21
C ALA A 13 -67.10 -3.05 -7.42
N ALA A 14 -66.81 -3.44 -8.65
CA ALA A 14 -66.24 -4.74 -8.95
C ALA A 14 -64.82 -4.79 -8.35
N CYS A 15 -64.71 -5.30 -7.13
CA CYS A 15 -63.43 -5.78 -6.60
C CYS A 15 -63.04 -7.02 -7.40
N SER A 16 -62.31 -6.83 -8.49
CA SER A 16 -61.43 -7.85 -9.03
C SER A 16 -60.39 -8.15 -7.95
N THR A 17 -60.59 -9.24 -7.21
CA THR A 17 -59.55 -9.86 -6.40
C THR A 17 -58.41 -10.23 -7.35
N SER A 18 -57.37 -9.41 -7.42
CA SER A 18 -56.09 -9.86 -7.96
C SER A 18 -55.68 -11.06 -7.13
N ALA A 19 -55.66 -12.24 -7.73
CA ALA A 19 -55.00 -13.37 -7.13
C ALA A 19 -53.54 -12.94 -6.91
N ALA A 20 -53.13 -12.75 -5.65
CA ALA A 20 -51.73 -12.57 -5.32
C ALA A 20 -51.01 -13.79 -5.90
N TYR A 21 -50.24 -13.61 -6.96
CA TYR A 21 -49.37 -14.66 -7.46
C TYR A 21 -48.45 -15.04 -6.29
N ALA A 22 -48.28 -16.34 -6.04
CA ALA A 22 -47.29 -16.78 -5.06
C ALA A 22 -45.92 -16.22 -5.46
N ALA A 23 -45.05 -15.94 -4.49
CA ALA A 23 -43.65 -15.64 -4.74
C ALA A 23 -42.85 -16.96 -4.82
N PRO A 24 -41.69 -16.98 -5.51
CA PRO A 24 -40.78 -18.10 -5.47
C PRO A 24 -40.44 -18.53 -4.03
N GLN A 25 -40.41 -19.84 -3.77
CA GLN A 25 -40.12 -20.39 -2.46
C GLN A 25 -38.63 -20.68 -2.30
N ILE A 26 -37.98 -20.06 -1.32
CA ILE A 26 -36.58 -20.33 -0.98
C ILE A 26 -36.52 -21.44 0.07
N LYS A 27 -35.63 -22.41 -0.11
CA LYS A 27 -35.33 -23.45 0.88
C LYS A 27 -33.82 -23.58 1.05
N ILE A 28 -33.40 -23.59 2.32
CA ILE A 28 -32.01 -23.77 2.73
C ILE A 28 -31.82 -25.13 3.43
N SER A 29 -30.57 -25.53 3.62
CA SER A 29 -30.20 -26.70 4.42
C SER A 29 -30.83 -26.64 5.84
N ALA A 30 -31.17 -27.81 6.39
CA ALA A 30 -31.59 -27.93 7.79
C ALA A 30 -30.46 -27.59 8.78
N THR A 31 -29.22 -27.62 8.31
CA THR A 31 -28.00 -27.27 9.06
C THR A 31 -27.31 -26.04 8.46
N ALA A 32 -28.07 -25.15 7.81
CA ALA A 32 -27.54 -23.94 7.18
C ALA A 32 -26.78 -23.06 8.18
N THR A 33 -25.57 -22.67 7.79
CA THR A 33 -24.70 -21.74 8.51
C THR A 33 -25.29 -20.31 8.51
N PRO A 34 -24.83 -19.39 9.39
CA PRO A 34 -25.25 -17.98 9.34
C PRO A 34 -25.06 -17.32 7.97
N ARG A 35 -24.04 -17.76 7.21
CA ARG A 35 -23.75 -17.28 5.86
C ARG A 35 -24.80 -17.72 4.84
N GLU A 36 -25.23 -18.98 4.88
CA GLU A 36 -26.32 -19.49 4.04
C GLU A 36 -27.67 -18.87 4.40
N GLN A 37 -27.89 -18.58 5.69
CA GLN A 37 -29.08 -17.86 6.15
C GLN A 37 -29.11 -16.43 5.62
N TYR A 38 -27.98 -15.72 5.72
CA TYR A 38 -27.84 -14.37 5.18
C TYR A 38 -28.04 -14.33 3.65
N ALA A 39 -27.45 -15.28 2.91
CA ALA A 39 -27.69 -15.43 1.48
C ALA A 39 -29.19 -15.58 1.14
N ALA A 40 -29.91 -16.39 1.93
CA ALA A 40 -31.34 -16.58 1.74
C ALA A 40 -32.18 -15.35 2.06
N GLU A 41 -31.75 -14.51 3.01
CA GLU A 41 -32.37 -13.21 3.32
C GLU A 41 -32.23 -12.25 2.13
N LEU A 42 -31.01 -12.09 1.58
CA LEU A 42 -30.76 -11.26 0.39
C LEU A 42 -31.59 -11.72 -0.81
N LEU A 43 -31.62 -13.03 -1.05
CA LEU A 43 -32.41 -13.58 -2.16
C LEU A 43 -33.91 -13.41 -1.93
N HIS A 44 -34.38 -13.47 -0.68
CA HIS A 44 -35.79 -13.24 -0.37
C HIS A 44 -36.22 -11.84 -0.82
N ASP A 45 -35.41 -10.83 -0.53
CA ASP A 45 -35.69 -9.46 -0.94
C ASP A 45 -35.74 -9.35 -2.48
N ALA A 46 -34.77 -9.96 -3.18
CA ALA A 46 -34.70 -9.96 -4.65
C ALA A 46 -35.89 -10.64 -5.34
N VAL A 47 -36.49 -11.69 -4.74
CA VAL A 47 -37.62 -12.43 -5.33
C VAL A 47 -38.99 -12.04 -4.77
N SER A 48 -39.05 -11.28 -3.69
CA SER A 48 -40.30 -10.96 -2.97
C SER A 48 -41.35 -10.28 -3.85
N SER A 49 -40.91 -9.50 -4.84
CA SER A 49 -41.77 -8.77 -5.78
C SER A 49 -42.10 -9.56 -7.05
N LEU A 50 -41.48 -10.73 -7.26
CA LEU A 50 -41.64 -11.51 -8.49
C LEU A 50 -42.81 -12.51 -8.38
N PRO A 51 -43.64 -12.64 -9.43
CA PRO A 51 -44.64 -13.70 -9.48
C PRO A 51 -43.97 -15.04 -9.83
N GLY A 52 -44.28 -16.11 -9.09
CA GLY A 52 -43.70 -17.42 -9.36
C GLY A 52 -44.21 -18.56 -8.47
N ARG A 53 -44.05 -19.79 -8.95
CA ARG A 53 -44.23 -21.01 -8.11
C ARG A 53 -42.96 -21.85 -8.05
N GLU A 54 -41.86 -21.25 -8.50
CA GLU A 54 -40.54 -21.84 -8.49
C GLU A 54 -40.09 -22.13 -7.05
N THR A 55 -39.26 -23.16 -6.92
CA THR A 55 -38.55 -23.45 -5.68
C THR A 55 -37.07 -23.18 -5.92
N ILE A 56 -36.42 -22.38 -5.08
CA ILE A 56 -34.99 -22.12 -5.11
C ILE A 56 -34.36 -22.87 -3.94
N LEU A 57 -33.38 -23.73 -4.21
CA LEU A 57 -32.66 -24.51 -3.20
C LEU A 57 -31.23 -23.99 -3.05
N LEU A 58 -30.85 -23.62 -1.83
CA LEU A 58 -29.51 -23.12 -1.50
C LEU A 58 -28.89 -24.09 -0.50
N ALA A 59 -27.82 -24.77 -0.89
CA ALA A 59 -27.06 -25.62 0.01
C ALA A 59 -25.68 -25.96 -0.56
N THR A 60 -24.80 -26.45 0.31
CA THR A 60 -23.55 -27.08 -0.14
C THR A 60 -23.84 -28.33 -0.97
N ARG A 61 -22.95 -28.66 -1.91
CA ARG A 61 -23.18 -29.68 -2.95
C ARG A 61 -23.58 -31.05 -2.39
N HIS A 62 -23.04 -31.45 -1.25
CA HIS A 62 -23.31 -32.76 -0.62
C HIS A 62 -24.41 -32.72 0.45
N ASP A 63 -25.13 -31.61 0.59
CA ASP A 63 -26.24 -31.50 1.54
C ASP A 63 -27.44 -32.38 1.15
N ALA A 64 -28.15 -32.87 2.17
CA ALA A 64 -29.32 -33.71 1.99
C ALA A 64 -30.43 -33.06 1.13
N LEU A 65 -30.51 -31.73 1.11
CA LEU A 65 -31.44 -30.94 0.31
C LEU A 65 -31.27 -31.18 -1.20
N LEU A 66 -30.04 -31.46 -1.65
CA LEU A 66 -29.70 -31.58 -3.07
C LEU A 66 -29.62 -33.03 -3.58
N LEU A 67 -29.67 -34.05 -2.69
CA LEU A 67 -29.50 -35.47 -3.04
C LEU A 67 -30.36 -35.96 -4.21
N ARG A 68 -31.60 -35.46 -4.35
CA ARG A 68 -32.49 -35.86 -5.45
C ARG A 68 -32.01 -35.40 -6.84
N TYR A 69 -30.98 -34.54 -6.88
CA TYR A 69 -30.36 -33.97 -8.08
C TYR A 69 -28.91 -34.43 -8.30
N ASP A 70 -28.41 -35.43 -7.56
CA ASP A 70 -27.00 -35.90 -7.69
C ASP A 70 -26.63 -36.33 -9.12
N LYS A 71 -27.60 -36.85 -9.89
CA LYS A 71 -27.38 -37.22 -11.30
C LYS A 71 -27.38 -36.01 -12.24
N THR A 72 -27.77 -34.84 -11.74
CA THR A 72 -28.02 -33.63 -12.52
C THR A 72 -27.13 -32.47 -12.13
N ILE A 73 -26.36 -32.54 -11.04
CA ILE A 73 -25.34 -31.56 -10.66
C ILE A 73 -24.01 -32.31 -10.54
N PRO A 74 -22.94 -31.92 -11.24
CA PRO A 74 -21.63 -32.55 -11.07
C PRO A 74 -21.10 -32.31 -9.66
N ASP A 75 -20.13 -33.13 -9.25
CA ASP A 75 -19.33 -32.81 -8.07
C ASP A 75 -18.31 -31.74 -8.43
N LEU A 76 -18.05 -30.82 -7.51
CA LEU A 76 -16.98 -29.84 -7.61
C LEU A 76 -15.65 -30.51 -7.23
N TRP A 77 -14.53 -30.06 -7.81
CA TRP A 77 -13.24 -30.73 -7.64
C TRP A 77 -12.67 -30.54 -6.20
N PRO A 78 -11.74 -31.42 -5.75
CA PRO A 78 -11.10 -31.25 -4.45
C PRO A 78 -10.40 -29.88 -4.34
N GLY A 79 -10.70 -29.13 -3.29
CA GLY A 79 -10.13 -27.80 -3.08
C GLY A 79 -10.80 -26.67 -3.86
N ALA A 80 -11.97 -26.91 -4.48
CA ALA A 80 -12.79 -25.90 -5.16
C ALA A 80 -13.47 -24.91 -4.18
N LYS A 81 -12.73 -24.40 -3.19
CA LYS A 81 -13.24 -23.44 -2.21
C LYS A 81 -13.96 -22.29 -2.91
N GLU A 82 -15.11 -21.91 -2.37
CA GLU A 82 -15.96 -20.81 -2.88
C GLU A 82 -16.56 -21.04 -4.29
N ALA A 83 -16.31 -22.18 -4.95
CA ALA A 83 -16.92 -22.51 -6.23
C ALA A 83 -18.42 -22.79 -6.08
N PHE A 84 -19.19 -22.52 -7.14
CA PHE A 84 -20.63 -22.76 -7.14
C PHE A 84 -21.18 -23.12 -8.52
N ILE A 85 -22.36 -23.75 -8.50
CA ILE A 85 -23.14 -24.12 -9.67
C ILE A 85 -24.55 -23.56 -9.52
N LEU A 86 -25.02 -22.88 -10.56
CA LEU A 86 -26.39 -22.45 -10.76
C LEU A 86 -27.06 -23.30 -11.84
N ARG A 87 -28.20 -23.92 -11.52
CA ARG A 87 -28.93 -24.76 -12.48
C ARG A 87 -30.44 -24.67 -12.33
N ARG A 88 -31.17 -24.57 -13.44
CA ARG A 88 -32.64 -24.65 -13.47
C ARG A 88 -33.10 -26.01 -14.02
N ILE A 89 -33.92 -26.71 -13.25
CA ILE A 89 -34.53 -28.00 -13.60
C ILE A 89 -36.05 -27.88 -13.44
N GLY A 90 -36.74 -27.65 -14.55
CA GLY A 90 -38.17 -27.37 -14.57
C GLY A 90 -38.52 -26.13 -13.73
N ASN A 91 -39.27 -26.33 -12.65
CA ASN A 91 -39.64 -25.28 -11.71
C ASN A 91 -38.70 -25.16 -10.49
N THR A 92 -37.56 -25.86 -10.49
CA THR A 92 -36.56 -25.74 -9.41
C THR A 92 -35.31 -25.02 -9.91
N ILE A 93 -34.84 -24.03 -9.16
CA ILE A 93 -33.52 -23.43 -9.33
C ILE A 93 -32.63 -23.93 -8.18
N LEU A 94 -31.39 -24.30 -8.51
CA LEU A 94 -30.42 -24.84 -7.60
C LEU A 94 -29.24 -23.87 -7.51
N VAL A 95 -28.85 -23.54 -6.29
CA VAL A 95 -27.60 -22.86 -5.93
C VAL A 95 -26.80 -23.87 -5.11
N ALA A 96 -25.81 -24.49 -5.73
CA ALA A 96 -24.98 -25.52 -5.12
C ALA A 96 -23.55 -25.03 -4.96
N GLY A 97 -23.12 -24.75 -3.72
CA GLY A 97 -21.75 -24.33 -3.41
C GLY A 97 -20.84 -25.49 -2.99
N TYR A 98 -19.53 -25.37 -3.19
CA TYR A 98 -18.55 -26.29 -2.59
C TYR A 98 -18.58 -26.21 -1.06
N ASP A 99 -18.68 -24.99 -0.55
CA ASP A 99 -18.74 -24.61 0.85
C ASP A 99 -19.79 -23.50 1.06
N PRO A 100 -20.05 -23.04 2.29
CA PRO A 100 -21.01 -21.96 2.54
C PRO A 100 -20.72 -20.65 1.80
N SER A 101 -19.44 -20.33 1.51
CA SER A 101 -19.10 -19.15 0.71
C SER A 101 -19.48 -19.32 -0.76
N GLY A 102 -19.31 -20.53 -1.32
CA GLY A 102 -19.81 -20.85 -2.65
C GLY A 102 -21.34 -20.72 -2.74
N VAL A 103 -22.08 -21.14 -1.71
CA VAL A 103 -23.54 -20.92 -1.67
C VAL A 103 -23.88 -19.44 -1.67
N PHE A 104 -23.14 -18.63 -0.88
CA PHE A 104 -23.31 -17.19 -0.84
C PHE A 104 -23.04 -16.54 -2.21
N TYR A 105 -21.87 -16.76 -2.83
CA TYR A 105 -21.54 -16.17 -4.13
C TYR A 105 -22.43 -16.65 -5.27
N GLY A 106 -22.85 -17.92 -5.26
CA GLY A 106 -23.85 -18.39 -6.22
C GLY A 106 -25.20 -17.70 -6.03
N THR A 107 -25.56 -17.38 -4.79
CA THR A 107 -26.79 -16.63 -4.50
C THR A 107 -26.69 -15.20 -5.01
N GLU A 108 -25.56 -14.52 -4.78
CA GLU A 108 -25.29 -13.18 -5.32
C GLU A 108 -25.35 -13.17 -6.85
N GLU A 109 -24.71 -14.12 -7.54
CA GLU A 109 -24.79 -14.25 -9.00
C GLU A 109 -26.23 -14.45 -9.49
N LEU A 110 -27.04 -15.21 -8.74
CA LEU A 110 -28.46 -15.38 -9.06
C LEU A 110 -29.24 -14.07 -8.86
N ILE A 111 -28.95 -13.33 -7.79
CA ILE A 111 -29.54 -12.01 -7.50
C ILE A 111 -29.19 -11.03 -8.63
N ASP A 112 -27.93 -10.96 -9.07
CA ASP A 112 -27.49 -10.11 -10.18
C ASP A 112 -28.29 -10.41 -11.46
N ARG A 113 -28.47 -11.69 -11.79
CA ARG A 113 -29.26 -12.13 -12.95
C ARG A 113 -30.75 -11.78 -12.81
N ILE A 114 -31.29 -11.88 -11.60
CA ILE A 114 -32.68 -11.50 -11.30
C ILE A 114 -32.87 -10.01 -11.48
N HIS A 115 -32.00 -9.19 -10.90
CA HIS A 115 -32.04 -7.73 -11.02
C HIS A 115 -31.89 -7.32 -12.49
N ALA A 116 -30.98 -7.96 -13.23
CA ALA A 116 -30.74 -7.63 -14.62
C ALA A 116 -31.93 -7.89 -15.56
N LYS A 117 -32.76 -8.90 -15.26
CA LYS A 117 -33.92 -9.28 -16.08
C LYS A 117 -35.27 -8.92 -15.47
N HIS A 118 -35.28 -8.40 -14.24
CA HIS A 118 -36.48 -8.25 -13.40
C HIS A 118 -37.37 -9.52 -13.37
N ALA A 119 -36.74 -10.69 -13.43
CA ALA A 119 -37.40 -11.99 -13.52
C ALA A 119 -36.42 -13.13 -13.19
N LEU A 120 -36.94 -14.28 -12.76
CA LEU A 120 -36.12 -15.49 -12.64
C LEU A 120 -35.58 -15.93 -14.02
N PRO A 121 -34.30 -16.32 -14.13
CA PRO A 121 -33.71 -16.80 -15.38
C PRO A 121 -34.50 -17.98 -15.97
N ARG A 122 -34.94 -17.87 -17.23
CA ARG A 122 -35.72 -18.93 -17.91
C ARG A 122 -34.88 -20.19 -18.16
N GLU A 123 -33.62 -19.99 -18.48
CA GLU A 123 -32.59 -21.01 -18.62
C GLU A 123 -31.44 -20.63 -17.71
N LEU A 124 -30.84 -21.62 -17.04
CA LEU A 124 -29.74 -21.41 -16.11
C LEU A 124 -28.92 -22.69 -16.03
N ASP A 125 -27.69 -22.59 -16.51
CA ASP A 125 -26.65 -23.60 -16.34
C ASP A 125 -25.30 -22.88 -16.32
N PHE A 126 -24.80 -22.62 -15.13
CA PHE A 126 -23.63 -21.77 -14.92
C PHE A 126 -22.80 -22.30 -13.76
N GLU A 127 -21.48 -22.23 -13.90
CA GLU A 127 -20.51 -22.66 -12.90
C GLU A 127 -19.38 -21.63 -12.89
N ASP A 128 -18.93 -21.24 -11.70
CA ASP A 128 -17.87 -20.25 -11.54
C ASP A 128 -17.11 -20.46 -10.23
N HIS A 129 -15.88 -19.94 -10.18
CA HIS A 129 -15.01 -20.02 -9.01
C HIS A 129 -13.94 -18.92 -9.04
N PRO A 130 -13.40 -18.50 -7.88
CA PRO A 130 -12.31 -17.53 -7.86
C PRO A 130 -10.98 -18.16 -8.32
N GLN A 131 -10.13 -17.34 -8.95
CA GLN A 131 -8.75 -17.68 -9.28
C GLN A 131 -7.80 -17.39 -8.12
N LEU A 132 -7.98 -16.27 -7.42
CA LEU A 132 -7.28 -15.99 -6.17
C LEU A 132 -8.14 -16.42 -4.97
N LYS A 133 -7.59 -17.28 -4.12
CA LYS A 133 -8.22 -17.81 -2.90
C LYS A 133 -8.42 -16.74 -1.83
N ILE A 134 -7.50 -15.78 -1.75
CA ILE A 134 -7.56 -14.66 -0.80
C ILE A 134 -7.67 -13.35 -1.59
N ARG A 135 -8.75 -12.61 -1.36
CA ARG A 135 -9.07 -11.35 -2.03
C ARG A 135 -9.27 -10.34 -0.91
N GLY A 136 -8.21 -9.64 -0.57
CA GLY A 136 -8.08 -8.88 0.66
C GLY A 136 -8.17 -7.37 0.47
N ALA A 137 -9.02 -6.73 1.26
CA ALA A 137 -9.04 -5.28 1.47
C ALA A 137 -8.30 -4.91 2.75
N VAL A 138 -7.84 -3.66 2.85
CA VAL A 138 -6.93 -3.19 3.91
C VAL A 138 -7.44 -1.90 4.53
N ILE A 139 -7.47 -1.85 5.86
CA ILE A 139 -7.73 -0.62 6.61
C ILE A 139 -6.64 -0.44 7.67
N GLY A 140 -6.03 0.75 7.66
CA GLY A 140 -5.10 1.18 8.71
C GLY A 140 -5.85 1.80 9.88
N LEU A 141 -5.69 1.24 11.08
CA LEU A 141 -5.88 1.99 12.32
C LEU A 141 -4.58 2.73 12.62
N GLN A 142 -4.31 3.69 11.73
CA GLN A 142 -3.06 4.45 11.58
C GLN A 142 -3.38 5.93 11.33
N LYS A 143 -2.35 6.78 11.38
CA LYS A 143 -2.46 8.23 11.15
C LYS A 143 -1.31 8.76 10.29
N PRO A 144 -1.50 9.92 9.60
CA PRO A 144 -0.45 10.57 8.82
C PRO A 144 0.76 10.99 9.66
N GLU A 145 0.53 11.33 10.92
CA GLU A 145 1.53 11.80 11.88
C GLU A 145 1.72 10.80 13.03
N ILE A 146 2.91 10.77 13.62
CA ILE A 146 3.22 9.98 14.83
C ILE A 146 2.73 10.75 16.06
N THR A 147 1.62 10.32 16.65
CA THR A 147 0.94 11.08 17.73
C THR A 147 0.93 10.41 19.10
N TYR A 148 1.37 9.16 19.24
CA TYR A 148 1.28 8.42 20.51
C TYR A 148 2.68 8.15 21.08
N ASP A 149 3.09 8.97 22.06
CA ASP A 149 4.41 8.95 22.72
C ASP A 149 5.63 8.83 21.75
N GLY A 150 5.50 9.30 20.51
CA GLY A 150 6.55 9.21 19.49
C GLY A 150 6.82 7.78 18.96
N ALA A 151 5.97 6.80 19.29
CA ALA A 151 6.09 5.43 18.84
C ALA A 151 5.38 5.23 17.50
N GLU A 152 6.15 4.87 16.48
CA GLU A 152 5.64 4.56 15.14
C GLU A 152 4.63 3.41 15.15
N TYR A 153 3.60 3.51 14.30
CA TYR A 153 2.50 2.55 14.13
C TYR A 153 1.58 2.31 15.35
N ASP A 154 1.93 2.77 16.54
CA ASP A 154 1.16 2.55 17.76
C ASP A 154 0.03 3.58 17.90
N TYR A 155 -1.21 3.12 17.75
CA TYR A 155 -2.40 3.95 17.93
C TYR A 155 -3.48 3.17 18.67
N PRO A 156 -3.79 3.53 19.94
CA PRO A 156 -4.89 2.91 20.67
C PRO A 156 -6.25 3.16 19.98
N TYR A 157 -7.13 2.17 20.05
CA TYR A 157 -8.44 2.26 19.39
C TYR A 157 -9.34 3.16 20.26
N THR A 158 -9.55 4.39 19.81
CA THR A 158 -10.35 5.39 20.52
C THR A 158 -11.27 6.13 19.56
N PRO A 159 -12.45 6.62 20.03
CA PRO A 159 -13.33 7.47 19.22
C PRO A 159 -12.67 8.78 18.75
N GLN A 160 -11.65 9.26 19.47
CA GLN A 160 -10.90 10.45 19.11
C GLN A 160 -10.01 10.20 17.88
N SER A 161 -9.29 9.09 17.87
CA SER A 161 -8.42 8.72 16.74
C SER A 161 -9.22 8.16 15.58
N PHE A 162 -10.20 7.29 15.83
CA PHE A 162 -10.90 6.51 14.81
C PHE A 162 -12.42 6.57 15.03
N PRO A 163 -13.08 7.74 14.90
CA PRO A 163 -14.53 7.84 15.12
C PRO A 163 -15.32 6.90 14.19
N TRP A 164 -14.85 6.72 12.96
CA TRP A 164 -15.42 5.81 11.97
C TRP A 164 -15.41 4.34 12.41
N PHE A 165 -14.45 3.91 13.25
CA PHE A 165 -14.38 2.52 13.71
C PHE A 165 -15.61 2.13 14.54
N TYR A 166 -16.31 3.11 15.14
CA TYR A 166 -17.49 2.89 15.98
C TYR A 166 -18.81 3.13 15.23
N ASP A 167 -18.77 3.47 13.94
CA ASP A 167 -19.96 3.63 13.11
C ASP A 167 -20.34 2.29 12.45
N LYS A 168 -21.31 1.60 13.06
CA LYS A 168 -21.85 0.34 12.55
C LYS A 168 -22.50 0.47 11.19
N ALA A 169 -23.13 1.60 10.87
CA ALA A 169 -23.78 1.78 9.57
C ALA A 169 -22.74 1.93 8.46
N ALA A 170 -21.65 2.67 8.71
CA ALA A 170 -20.52 2.75 7.79
C ALA A 170 -19.88 1.38 7.57
N TRP A 171 -19.66 0.61 8.64
CA TRP A 171 -19.15 -0.76 8.53
C TRP A 171 -20.08 -1.68 7.75
N THR A 172 -21.39 -1.62 7.98
CA THR A 172 -22.35 -2.42 7.21
C THR A 172 -22.26 -2.11 5.72
N ARG A 173 -22.27 -0.82 5.33
CA ARG A 173 -22.11 -0.43 3.92
C ARG A 173 -20.80 -0.95 3.32
N TYR A 174 -19.70 -0.82 4.06
CA TYR A 174 -18.40 -1.29 3.57
C TYR A 174 -18.35 -2.82 3.44
N LEU A 175 -18.86 -3.57 4.42
CA LEU A 175 -18.90 -5.03 4.34
C LEU A 175 -19.85 -5.53 3.24
N ASP A 176 -20.96 -4.85 3.00
CA ASP A 176 -21.86 -5.13 1.87
C ASP A 176 -21.13 -4.90 0.54
N GLN A 177 -20.44 -3.77 0.39
CA GLN A 177 -19.58 -3.51 -0.78
C GLN A 177 -18.55 -4.64 -1.00
N LEU A 178 -17.82 -5.04 0.05
CA LEU A 178 -16.84 -6.12 -0.06
C LEU A 178 -17.49 -7.44 -0.50
N ALA A 179 -18.68 -7.76 0.02
CA ALA A 179 -19.41 -8.97 -0.31
C ALA A 179 -19.89 -8.99 -1.77
N GLU A 180 -20.47 -7.89 -2.26
CA GLU A 180 -20.90 -7.71 -3.66
C GLU A 180 -19.71 -7.79 -4.63
N GLN A 181 -18.54 -7.31 -4.19
CA GLN A 181 -17.27 -7.42 -4.89
C GLN A 181 -16.59 -8.78 -4.68
N ARG A 182 -17.23 -9.74 -3.99
CA ARG A 182 -16.70 -11.06 -3.63
C ARG A 182 -15.30 -11.01 -2.97
N THR A 183 -14.96 -9.90 -2.32
CA THR A 183 -13.78 -9.76 -1.46
C THR A 183 -14.02 -10.56 -0.20
N ASN A 184 -13.09 -11.46 0.16
CA ASN A 184 -13.30 -12.45 1.22
C ASN A 184 -12.35 -12.29 2.41
N ALA A 185 -11.51 -11.25 2.42
CA ALA A 185 -10.64 -10.96 3.54
C ALA A 185 -10.57 -9.46 3.82
N LEU A 186 -10.50 -9.10 5.10
CA LEU A 186 -10.30 -7.74 5.58
C LEU A 186 -9.15 -7.70 6.57
N PHE A 187 -8.11 -6.95 6.24
CA PHE A 187 -6.89 -6.82 7.03
C PHE A 187 -6.90 -5.49 7.79
N LEU A 188 -6.85 -5.57 9.12
CA LEU A 188 -6.82 -4.41 10.01
C LEU A 188 -5.39 -4.19 10.52
N TRP A 189 -4.75 -3.10 10.12
CA TRP A 189 -3.36 -2.79 10.46
C TRP A 189 -3.23 -1.92 11.70
N ASN A 190 -2.40 -2.32 12.66
CA ASN A 190 -1.99 -1.53 13.82
C ASN A 190 -0.63 -1.99 14.34
N GLY A 191 0.11 -1.13 15.06
CA GLY A 191 1.36 -1.49 15.74
C GLY A 191 1.19 -2.61 16.76
N HIS A 192 0.40 -2.33 17.81
CA HIS A 192 0.13 -3.23 18.93
C HIS A 192 -1.36 -3.23 19.35
N PRO A 193 -2.24 -3.99 18.66
CA PRO A 193 -3.69 -3.89 18.85
C PRO A 193 -4.20 -4.53 20.15
N PHE A 194 -3.40 -5.38 20.80
CA PHE A 194 -3.85 -6.30 21.84
C PHE A 194 -4.48 -5.59 23.05
N THR A 195 -3.87 -4.52 23.55
CA THR A 195 -4.35 -3.74 24.71
C THR A 195 -5.55 -2.85 24.39
N SER A 196 -5.89 -2.70 23.10
CA SER A 196 -7.14 -2.11 22.65
C SER A 196 -8.29 -3.11 22.54
N LEU A 197 -7.99 -4.41 22.56
CA LEU A 197 -8.94 -5.50 22.25
C LEU A 197 -9.00 -6.59 23.33
N LEU A 198 -8.14 -6.58 24.36
CA LEU A 198 -8.03 -7.63 25.37
C LEU A 198 -7.90 -7.08 26.78
N LYS A 199 -8.49 -7.82 27.73
CA LYS A 199 -8.20 -7.69 29.16
C LYS A 199 -7.14 -8.72 29.57
N LEU A 200 -5.95 -8.24 29.89
CA LEU A 200 -4.79 -9.09 30.18
C LEU A 200 -4.67 -9.37 31.69
N SER A 201 -5.35 -10.39 32.17
CA SER A 201 -5.41 -10.70 33.62
C SER A 201 -4.05 -10.98 34.27
N LYS A 202 -3.09 -11.55 33.52
CA LYS A 202 -1.72 -11.80 33.98
C LYS A 202 -0.86 -10.52 34.07
N TYR A 203 -1.17 -9.53 33.23
CA TYR A 203 -0.45 -8.24 33.15
C TYR A 203 -1.46 -7.09 33.18
N PRO A 204 -2.19 -6.89 34.29
CA PRO A 204 -3.19 -5.83 34.37
C PRO A 204 -2.58 -4.43 34.21
N GLU A 205 -1.29 -4.27 34.50
CA GLU A 205 -0.54 -3.03 34.30
C GLU A 205 -0.32 -2.67 32.82
N ALA A 206 -0.55 -3.59 31.88
CA ALA A 206 -0.42 -3.35 30.45
C ALA A 206 -1.60 -2.56 29.85
N GLN A 207 -2.70 -2.38 30.60
CA GLN A 207 -3.90 -1.74 30.08
C GLN A 207 -3.67 -0.26 29.76
N GLU A 208 -3.96 0.14 28.51
CA GLU A 208 -3.78 1.53 28.03
C GLU A 208 -5.09 2.34 28.01
N LEU A 209 -6.23 1.67 28.07
CA LEU A 209 -7.55 2.28 27.94
C LEU A 209 -8.36 2.15 29.25
N PRO A 210 -9.23 3.12 29.56
CA PRO A 210 -10.22 2.95 30.62
C PRO A 210 -11.14 1.76 30.34
N ASP A 211 -11.60 1.06 31.38
CA ASP A 211 -12.44 -0.15 31.25
C ASP A 211 -13.64 0.04 30.32
N ALA A 212 -14.35 1.16 30.44
CA ALA A 212 -15.51 1.44 29.61
C ALA A 212 -15.17 1.53 28.10
N GLN A 213 -14.00 2.10 27.77
CA GLN A 213 -13.53 2.20 26.39
C GLN A 213 -13.07 0.84 25.86
N LEU A 214 -12.32 0.08 26.66
CA LEU A 214 -11.88 -1.26 26.27
C LEU A 214 -13.06 -2.21 26.04
N GLU A 215 -14.07 -2.19 26.91
CA GLU A 215 -15.29 -2.98 26.73
C GLU A 215 -16.08 -2.56 25.47
N GLN A 216 -16.12 -1.25 25.16
CA GLN A 216 -16.71 -0.78 23.90
C GLN A 216 -15.95 -1.33 22.69
N ASN A 217 -14.62 -1.35 22.73
CA ASN A 217 -13.79 -1.88 21.65
C ASN A 217 -14.03 -3.38 21.45
N ILE A 218 -14.02 -4.17 22.54
CA ILE A 218 -14.30 -5.61 22.51
C ILE A 218 -15.70 -5.87 21.91
N ALA A 219 -16.71 -5.13 22.37
CA ALA A 219 -18.08 -5.25 21.85
C ALA A 219 -18.17 -4.86 20.36
N MET A 220 -17.45 -3.83 19.92
CA MET A 220 -17.41 -3.40 18.53
C MET A 220 -16.70 -4.44 17.64
N PHE A 221 -15.55 -4.96 18.09
CA PHE A 221 -14.79 -5.95 17.33
C PHE A 221 -15.53 -7.29 17.22
N ARG A 222 -16.19 -7.76 18.29
CA ARG A 222 -17.10 -8.93 18.23
C ARG A 222 -18.27 -8.72 17.28
N TRP A 223 -18.83 -7.51 17.23
CA TRP A 223 -19.89 -7.18 16.27
C TRP A 223 -19.35 -7.21 14.84
N LEU A 224 -18.19 -6.58 14.60
CA LEU A 224 -17.55 -6.50 13.29
C LEU A 224 -17.21 -7.89 12.74
N THR A 225 -16.59 -8.76 13.54
CA THR A 225 -16.22 -10.12 13.13
C THR A 225 -17.44 -10.99 12.78
N LYS A 226 -18.53 -10.85 13.54
CA LYS A 226 -19.80 -11.53 13.24
C LYS A 226 -20.44 -11.03 11.95
N GLU A 227 -20.42 -9.72 11.71
CA GLU A 227 -20.98 -9.11 10.50
C GLU A 227 -20.16 -9.43 9.25
N ALA A 228 -18.84 -9.57 9.39
CA ALA A 228 -17.96 -10.01 8.32
C ALA A 228 -18.14 -11.50 8.00
N ASP A 229 -18.20 -12.38 9.00
CA ASP A 229 -18.29 -13.83 8.78
C ASP A 229 -19.57 -14.26 8.02
N LYS A 230 -20.72 -13.66 8.36
CA LYS A 230 -21.98 -13.95 7.66
C LYS A 230 -21.96 -13.51 6.18
N ARG A 231 -21.03 -12.66 5.79
CA ARG A 231 -20.75 -12.23 4.39
C ARG A 231 -19.60 -13.01 3.73
N GLY A 232 -19.02 -13.98 4.43
CA GLY A 232 -17.86 -14.72 3.94
C GLY A 232 -16.56 -13.92 3.96
N ILE A 233 -16.47 -12.88 4.80
CA ILE A 233 -15.29 -12.03 4.93
C ILE A 233 -14.51 -12.47 6.17
N TRP A 234 -13.30 -12.98 5.97
CA TRP A 234 -12.37 -13.34 7.03
C TRP A 234 -11.61 -12.09 7.50
N ILE A 235 -11.74 -11.75 8.79
CA ILE A 235 -10.97 -10.65 9.37
C ILE A 235 -9.61 -11.16 9.81
N LEU A 236 -8.55 -10.43 9.46
CA LEU A 236 -7.21 -10.65 9.98
C LEU A 236 -6.71 -9.41 10.73
N GLN A 237 -6.27 -9.60 11.98
CA GLN A 237 -5.65 -8.56 12.78
C GLN A 237 -4.14 -8.53 12.54
N GLY A 238 -3.65 -7.38 12.10
CA GLY A 238 -2.24 -7.08 11.87
C GLY A 238 -1.55 -6.53 13.10
N PHE A 239 -0.29 -6.89 13.28
CA PHE A 239 0.60 -6.31 14.28
C PHE A 239 2.07 -6.27 13.82
N TYR A 240 2.81 -5.31 14.35
CA TYR A 240 4.26 -5.17 14.16
C TYR A 240 5.02 -5.76 15.35
N ASN A 241 6.33 -5.99 15.17
CA ASN A 241 7.17 -6.64 16.19
C ASN A 241 8.57 -6.00 16.30
N ILE A 242 9.13 -5.85 17.50
CA ILE A 242 8.56 -6.15 18.82
C ILE A 242 8.01 -4.85 19.40
N HIS A 243 6.69 -4.71 19.41
CA HIS A 243 5.98 -3.60 20.04
C HIS A 243 5.44 -4.06 21.39
N LEU A 244 5.50 -3.17 22.40
CA LEU A 244 4.93 -3.38 23.72
C LEU A 244 3.91 -2.28 23.99
N SER A 245 2.83 -2.59 24.69
CA SER A 245 1.94 -1.55 25.20
C SER A 245 2.74 -0.56 26.05
N HIS A 246 2.43 0.74 25.92
CA HIS A 246 3.23 1.77 26.54
C HIS A 246 3.16 1.71 28.07
N ALA A 247 2.02 1.27 28.61
CA ALA A 247 1.83 1.05 30.04
C ALA A 247 2.71 -0.09 30.57
N PHE A 248 2.77 -1.22 29.87
CA PHE A 248 3.66 -2.33 30.24
C PHE A 248 5.14 -1.94 30.15
N ALA A 249 5.54 -1.30 29.05
CA ALA A 249 6.92 -0.86 28.83
C ALA A 249 7.39 0.07 29.97
N ARG A 250 6.59 1.07 30.35
CA ARG A 250 6.89 1.95 31.49
C ARG A 250 6.95 1.21 32.83
N ALA A 251 6.04 0.26 33.07
CA ALA A 251 6.02 -0.51 34.31
C ALA A 251 7.28 -1.38 34.50
N HIS A 252 7.90 -1.79 33.39
CA HIS A 252 9.08 -2.66 33.38
C HIS A 252 10.38 -1.94 33.00
N ASN A 253 10.36 -0.60 32.83
CA ASN A 253 11.48 0.23 32.36
C ASN A 253 12.09 -0.31 31.05
N LEU A 254 11.23 -0.50 30.06
CA LEU A 254 11.59 -0.91 28.71
C LEU A 254 11.20 0.18 27.70
N PRO A 255 11.90 0.26 26.55
CA PRO A 255 11.39 0.98 25.37
C PRO A 255 10.06 0.39 24.88
N TYR A 256 9.25 1.20 24.20
CA TYR A 256 8.00 0.75 23.56
C TYR A 256 8.27 -0.23 22.41
N HIS A 257 9.36 0.00 21.68
CA HIS A 257 9.82 -0.81 20.56
C HIS A 257 11.15 -1.47 20.90
N LEU A 258 11.26 -2.78 20.71
CA LEU A 258 12.49 -3.52 21.02
C LEU A 258 13.19 -4.00 19.74
N SER A 259 14.49 -3.72 19.69
CA SER A 259 15.42 -4.14 18.61
C SER A 259 15.71 -5.64 18.60
N ALA A 260 15.56 -6.31 19.75
CA ALA A 260 15.85 -7.72 19.94
C ALA A 260 14.86 -8.39 20.93
N PRO A 261 14.61 -9.71 20.77
CA PRO A 261 13.85 -10.49 21.74
C PRO A 261 14.42 -10.45 23.16
N SER A 262 13.55 -10.41 24.16
CA SER A 262 13.90 -10.66 25.56
C SER A 262 12.95 -11.69 26.17
N PRO A 263 13.35 -12.41 27.25
CA PRO A 263 12.46 -13.37 27.91
C PRO A 263 11.13 -12.75 28.35
N LEU A 264 11.16 -11.52 28.89
CA LEU A 264 9.96 -10.82 29.35
C LEU A 264 9.05 -10.42 28.19
N ALA A 265 9.61 -9.84 27.11
CA ALA A 265 8.83 -9.46 25.94
C ALA A 265 8.22 -10.68 25.24
N SER A 266 8.98 -11.80 25.16
CA SER A 266 8.48 -13.07 24.62
C SER A 266 7.32 -13.61 25.45
N GLU A 267 7.46 -13.62 26.78
CA GLU A 267 6.40 -14.09 27.68
C GLU A 267 5.13 -13.23 27.58
N TYR A 268 5.27 -11.91 27.54
CA TYR A 268 4.17 -10.96 27.40
C TYR A 268 3.46 -11.12 26.05
N THR A 269 4.20 -11.14 24.95
CA THR A 269 3.62 -11.23 23.60
C THR A 269 2.96 -12.58 23.36
N ARG A 270 3.61 -13.69 23.78
CA ARG A 270 3.03 -15.03 23.74
C ARG A 270 1.69 -15.09 24.47
N TYR A 271 1.62 -14.46 25.65
CA TYR A 271 0.37 -14.35 26.42
C TYR A 271 -0.69 -13.53 25.67
N CYS A 272 -0.34 -12.37 25.12
CA CYS A 272 -1.28 -11.55 24.34
C CYS A 272 -1.87 -12.32 23.16
N ILE A 273 -1.04 -13.06 22.42
CA ILE A 273 -1.49 -13.87 21.27
C ILE A 273 -2.40 -15.00 21.74
N SER A 274 -2.04 -15.71 22.81
CA SER A 274 -2.88 -16.78 23.36
C SER A 274 -4.26 -16.27 23.77
N GLU A 275 -4.33 -15.13 24.48
CA GLU A 275 -5.60 -14.51 24.86
C GLU A 275 -6.37 -14.00 23.65
N PHE A 276 -5.69 -13.47 22.61
CA PHE A 276 -6.33 -13.02 21.38
C PHE A 276 -7.05 -14.16 20.66
N ILE A 277 -6.38 -15.31 20.49
CA ILE A 277 -6.97 -16.50 19.84
C ILE A 277 -8.20 -16.96 20.63
N ARG A 278 -8.09 -17.09 21.95
CA ARG A 278 -9.21 -17.50 22.83
C ARG A 278 -10.42 -16.57 22.74
N GLU A 279 -10.17 -15.26 22.67
CA GLU A 279 -11.21 -14.23 22.67
C GLU A 279 -11.86 -14.09 21.27
N TYR A 280 -11.08 -14.31 20.21
CA TYR A 280 -11.49 -14.10 18.82
C TYR A 280 -11.11 -15.30 17.91
N PRO A 281 -11.70 -16.49 18.12
CA PRO A 281 -11.28 -17.75 17.47
C PRO A 281 -11.41 -17.77 15.93
N ASN A 282 -12.25 -16.88 15.38
CA ASN A 282 -12.47 -16.78 13.93
C ASN A 282 -11.64 -15.66 13.27
N VAL A 283 -10.81 -14.94 14.03
CA VAL A 283 -9.98 -13.84 13.51
C VAL A 283 -8.59 -14.38 13.19
N GLY A 284 -8.17 -14.18 11.95
CA GLY A 284 -6.82 -14.50 11.51
C GLY A 284 -5.78 -13.55 12.10
N ILE A 285 -4.52 -13.98 12.09
CA ILE A 285 -3.40 -13.10 12.40
C ILE A 285 -2.50 -12.95 11.19
N PHE A 286 -2.00 -11.74 11.01
CA PHE A 286 -0.88 -11.48 10.11
C PHE A 286 0.11 -10.55 10.78
N MET A 287 1.38 -10.62 10.40
CA MET A 287 2.43 -9.92 11.14
C MET A 287 3.57 -9.45 10.26
N THR A 288 4.14 -8.31 10.65
CA THR A 288 5.51 -7.93 10.29
C THR A 288 6.44 -8.42 11.39
N LEU A 289 7.45 -9.24 11.07
CA LEU A 289 8.50 -9.65 12.01
C LEU A 289 9.58 -8.56 12.11
N GLY A 290 9.12 -7.33 12.34
CA GLY A 290 9.83 -6.05 12.27
C GLY A 290 8.79 -4.92 12.42
N GLU A 291 9.10 -3.65 12.22
CA GLU A 291 10.39 -3.05 11.81
C GLU A 291 11.23 -2.59 13.02
N ALA A 292 10.69 -2.71 14.23
CA ALA A 292 11.43 -2.42 15.45
C ALA A 292 12.57 -3.42 15.67
N MET A 293 12.38 -4.68 15.27
CA MET A 293 13.30 -5.79 15.48
C MET A 293 14.17 -6.06 14.23
N GLY A 294 15.45 -6.42 14.45
CA GLY A 294 16.37 -6.81 13.37
C GLY A 294 15.91 -8.06 12.59
N PRO A 295 16.06 -8.11 11.24
CA PRO A 295 15.53 -9.20 10.40
C PRO A 295 15.99 -10.62 10.78
N HIS A 296 17.16 -10.75 11.39
CA HIS A 296 17.74 -12.05 11.77
C HIS A 296 17.08 -12.67 13.01
N TYR A 297 16.35 -11.88 13.81
CA TYR A 297 15.55 -12.39 14.93
C TYR A 297 14.17 -12.88 14.50
N GLY A 298 13.70 -12.57 13.30
CA GLY A 298 12.39 -12.99 12.79
C GLY A 298 12.11 -14.50 12.97
N PRO A 299 13.01 -15.40 12.52
CA PRO A 299 12.82 -16.84 12.71
C PRO A 299 12.71 -17.25 14.19
N GLU A 300 13.52 -16.66 15.07
CA GLU A 300 13.46 -16.93 16.51
C GLU A 300 12.14 -16.43 17.10
N TRP A 301 11.73 -15.21 16.79
CA TRP A 301 10.53 -14.60 17.33
C TRP A 301 9.27 -15.35 16.92
N LEU A 302 9.17 -15.74 15.65
CA LEU A 302 8.05 -16.54 15.16
C LEU A 302 7.98 -17.90 15.86
N THR A 303 9.12 -18.61 15.95
CA THR A 303 9.14 -20.01 16.43
C THR A 303 9.12 -20.15 17.95
N LYS A 304 9.61 -19.16 18.70
CA LYS A 304 9.70 -19.21 20.17
C LYS A 304 8.65 -18.38 20.90
N THR A 305 8.04 -17.40 20.22
CA THR A 305 7.05 -16.50 20.83
C THR A 305 5.67 -16.65 20.18
N ILE A 306 5.57 -16.37 18.88
CA ILE A 306 4.28 -16.24 18.20
C ILE A 306 3.58 -17.60 18.03
N ILE A 307 4.23 -18.58 17.37
CA ILE A 307 3.64 -19.91 17.16
C ILE A 307 3.27 -20.57 18.50
N PRO A 308 4.13 -20.56 19.54
CA PRO A 308 3.73 -21.06 20.85
C PRO A 308 2.51 -20.36 21.44
N GLY A 309 2.37 -19.04 21.27
CA GLY A 309 1.20 -18.29 21.73
C GLY A 309 -0.08 -18.72 21.01
N VAL A 310 -0.01 -18.93 19.70
CA VAL A 310 -1.13 -19.45 18.91
C VAL A 310 -1.51 -20.85 19.39
N LEU A 311 -0.54 -21.76 19.54
CA LEU A 311 -0.78 -23.13 20.00
C LEU A 311 -1.36 -23.19 21.42
N ASP A 312 -0.93 -22.29 22.32
CA ASP A 312 -1.52 -22.18 23.66
C ASP A 312 -3.00 -21.77 23.57
N GLY A 313 -3.34 -20.82 22.71
CA GLY A 313 -4.73 -20.39 22.48
C GLY A 313 -5.59 -21.51 21.89
N LEU A 314 -5.12 -22.16 20.81
CA LEU A 314 -5.81 -23.26 20.16
C LEU A 314 -6.03 -24.45 21.10
N ALA A 315 -5.06 -24.77 21.96
CA ALA A 315 -5.21 -25.84 22.95
C ALA A 315 -6.33 -25.56 23.97
N GLU A 316 -6.61 -24.30 24.25
CA GLU A 316 -7.71 -23.89 25.14
C GLU A 316 -9.05 -23.90 24.41
N GLU A 317 -9.07 -23.55 23.12
CA GLU A 317 -10.24 -23.73 22.27
C GLU A 317 -10.62 -25.20 22.11
N GLU A 318 -9.66 -26.09 21.85
CA GLU A 318 -9.89 -27.54 21.78
C GLU A 318 -10.55 -28.09 23.04
N LYS A 319 -10.11 -27.61 24.22
CA LYS A 319 -10.74 -27.95 25.50
C LYS A 319 -12.18 -27.43 25.58
N ALA A 320 -12.45 -26.24 25.07
CA ALA A 320 -13.77 -25.62 25.11
C ALA A 320 -14.77 -26.29 24.16
N VAL A 321 -14.35 -26.66 22.94
CA VAL A 321 -15.22 -27.28 21.92
C VAL A 321 -15.28 -28.81 22.01
N GLY A 322 -14.33 -29.43 22.70
CA GLY A 322 -14.31 -30.88 22.96
C GLY A 322 -13.91 -31.74 21.76
N HIS A 323 -13.32 -31.13 20.72
CA HIS A 323 -12.76 -31.81 19.55
C HIS A 323 -11.53 -31.05 19.05
N PRO A 324 -10.65 -31.69 18.23
CA PRO A 324 -9.51 -31.00 17.64
C PRO A 324 -9.95 -29.78 16.84
N VAL A 325 -9.17 -28.70 16.94
CA VAL A 325 -9.35 -27.46 16.18
C VAL A 325 -8.26 -27.44 15.12
N PRO A 326 -8.62 -27.32 13.82
CA PRO A 326 -7.61 -27.26 12.77
C PRO A 326 -6.76 -25.99 12.94
N GLN A 327 -5.47 -26.08 12.62
CA GLN A 327 -4.58 -24.92 12.62
C GLN A 327 -5.07 -23.88 11.59
N PRO A 328 -5.60 -22.71 12.00
CA PRO A 328 -5.93 -21.64 11.05
C PRO A 328 -4.65 -21.12 10.39
N PRO A 329 -4.73 -20.54 9.18
CA PRO A 329 -3.56 -19.96 8.54
C PRO A 329 -2.97 -18.79 9.36
N ILE A 330 -1.64 -18.78 9.47
CA ILE A 330 -0.86 -17.66 10.00
C ILE A 330 -0.18 -17.00 8.79
N VAL A 331 -0.43 -15.71 8.57
CA VAL A 331 0.14 -14.98 7.43
C VAL A 331 1.39 -14.22 7.87
N VAL A 332 2.56 -14.61 7.35
CA VAL A 332 3.84 -13.98 7.70
C VAL A 332 4.32 -13.08 6.56
N ARG A 333 4.54 -11.80 6.84
CA ARG A 333 5.12 -10.90 5.83
C ARG A 333 6.60 -11.18 5.65
N ALA A 334 7.05 -11.18 4.41
CA ALA A 334 8.46 -11.23 4.03
C ALA A 334 9.19 -9.88 4.18
N HIS A 335 8.49 -8.88 4.71
CA HIS A 335 9.00 -7.54 5.00
C HIS A 335 9.81 -7.55 6.30
N ALA A 336 10.95 -6.87 6.31
CA ALA A 336 11.84 -6.72 7.47
C ALA A 336 12.30 -8.04 8.13
N THR A 337 12.38 -9.16 7.40
CA THR A 337 12.78 -10.47 7.96
C THR A 337 13.50 -11.36 6.95
N ASP A 338 14.31 -12.32 7.44
CA ASP A 338 14.82 -13.44 6.64
C ASP A 338 13.71 -14.47 6.39
N ILE A 339 12.87 -14.21 5.39
CA ILE A 339 11.66 -15.01 5.13
C ILE A 339 11.99 -16.48 4.81
N ASP A 340 13.10 -16.75 4.13
CA ASP A 340 13.50 -18.11 3.74
C ASP A 340 13.71 -18.96 4.99
N LYS A 341 14.45 -18.41 5.97
CA LYS A 341 14.69 -19.06 7.26
C LYS A 341 13.43 -19.12 8.11
N VAL A 342 12.61 -18.07 8.11
CA VAL A 342 11.32 -18.02 8.82
C VAL A 342 10.42 -19.18 8.38
N LEU A 343 10.21 -19.35 7.08
CA LEU A 343 9.34 -20.41 6.54
C LEU A 343 9.91 -21.80 6.85
N ALA A 344 11.23 -21.98 6.69
CA ALA A 344 11.89 -23.25 6.96
C ALA A 344 11.79 -23.68 8.43
N ASP A 345 11.98 -22.74 9.37
CA ASP A 345 11.97 -23.01 10.81
C ASP A 345 10.53 -23.12 11.37
N ALA A 346 9.56 -22.42 10.78
CA ALA A 346 8.15 -22.44 11.22
C ALA A 346 7.41 -23.71 10.82
N LYS A 347 7.64 -24.23 9.61
CA LYS A 347 6.87 -25.34 9.01
C LYS A 347 6.82 -26.62 9.87
N PRO A 348 7.90 -27.05 10.57
CA PRO A 348 7.84 -28.18 11.49
C PRO A 348 6.99 -27.95 12.73
N LEU A 349 6.76 -26.70 13.13
CA LEU A 349 6.00 -26.32 14.33
C LEU A 349 4.54 -26.01 14.02
N TYR A 350 4.28 -25.44 12.83
CA TYR A 350 2.96 -25.03 12.39
C TYR A 350 2.81 -25.27 10.89
N SER A 351 1.87 -26.12 10.52
CA SER A 351 1.72 -26.60 9.15
C SER A 351 1.00 -25.61 8.24
N ASN A 352 0.26 -24.65 8.82
CA ASN A 352 -0.57 -23.70 8.09
C ASN A 352 0.01 -22.28 8.07
N ILE A 353 1.13 -22.12 7.35
CA ILE A 353 1.85 -20.85 7.22
C ILE A 353 1.71 -20.32 5.79
N ASP A 354 1.10 -19.15 5.67
CA ASP A 354 1.04 -18.38 4.43
C ASP A 354 2.11 -17.28 4.45
N SER A 355 2.56 -16.86 3.27
CA SER A 355 3.48 -15.73 3.14
C SER A 355 2.83 -14.54 2.46
N MET A 356 3.31 -13.34 2.76
CA MET A 356 2.88 -12.12 2.10
C MET A 356 4.08 -11.25 1.72
N TRP A 357 4.10 -10.69 0.51
CA TRP A 357 5.15 -9.74 0.13
C TRP A 357 4.67 -8.70 -0.88
N LYS A 358 5.39 -7.59 -0.91
CA LYS A 358 5.12 -6.41 -1.75
C LYS A 358 5.35 -6.77 -3.23
N TRP A 359 4.42 -6.39 -4.14
CA TRP A 359 4.59 -6.65 -5.57
C TRP A 359 5.67 -5.78 -6.20
N ASN A 360 5.56 -4.46 -6.03
CA ASN A 360 6.50 -3.44 -6.50
C ASN A 360 6.89 -2.52 -5.35
N GLY A 361 7.31 -3.11 -4.23
CA GLY A 361 7.58 -2.36 -3.01
C GLY A 361 6.35 -1.62 -2.50
N GLU A 362 6.45 -0.31 -2.28
CA GLU A 362 5.37 0.53 -1.73
C GLU A 362 4.67 1.39 -2.80
N SER A 363 4.81 0.99 -4.07
CA SER A 363 4.30 1.66 -5.26
C SER A 363 3.58 0.66 -6.18
N LEU A 364 2.97 1.19 -7.25
CA LEU A 364 2.53 0.42 -8.42
C LEU A 364 3.36 0.84 -9.63
N THR A 365 4.23 -0.04 -10.13
CA THR A 365 5.23 0.33 -11.15
C THR A 365 5.17 -0.53 -12.41
N TRP A 366 4.92 -1.84 -12.26
CA TRP A 366 4.99 -2.77 -13.38
C TRP A 366 4.15 -4.04 -13.17
N THR A 367 3.49 -4.48 -14.24
CA THR A 367 2.58 -5.63 -14.23
C THR A 367 3.29 -6.98 -14.21
N ASN A 368 4.56 -7.05 -14.63
CA ASN A 368 5.29 -8.31 -14.84
C ASN A 368 6.72 -8.25 -14.29
N ILE A 369 6.84 -8.39 -12.98
CA ILE A 369 8.12 -8.39 -12.25
C ILE A 369 9.17 -9.35 -12.83
N ARG A 370 10.44 -8.99 -12.65
CA ARG A 370 11.60 -9.78 -13.09
C ARG A 370 12.65 -9.89 -11.99
N GLY A 371 13.82 -10.42 -12.35
CA GLY A 371 15.01 -10.42 -11.49
C GLY A 371 14.79 -11.06 -10.11
N SER A 372 15.37 -10.44 -9.09
CA SER A 372 15.34 -10.91 -7.70
C SER A 372 13.92 -10.94 -7.11
N VAL A 373 13.05 -9.99 -7.46
CA VAL A 373 11.67 -9.93 -6.95
C VAL A 373 10.88 -11.15 -7.44
N ARG A 374 10.94 -11.47 -8.75
CA ARG A 374 10.30 -12.68 -9.29
C ARG A 374 10.83 -13.95 -8.64
N GLN A 375 12.15 -14.05 -8.45
CA GLN A 375 12.77 -15.22 -7.79
C GLN A 375 12.27 -15.40 -6.36
N LYS A 376 12.12 -14.30 -5.61
CA LYS A 376 11.61 -14.35 -4.23
C LYS A 376 10.12 -14.76 -4.19
N PHE A 377 9.27 -14.29 -5.10
CA PHE A 377 7.89 -14.81 -5.19
C PHE A 377 7.85 -16.31 -5.53
N GLN A 378 8.66 -16.77 -6.48
CA GLN A 378 8.76 -18.20 -6.82
C GLN A 378 9.20 -19.05 -5.62
N MET A 379 10.17 -18.55 -4.85
CA MET A 379 10.61 -19.20 -3.62
C MET A 379 9.47 -19.26 -2.59
N MET A 380 8.74 -18.17 -2.36
CA MET A 380 7.65 -18.14 -1.39
C MET A 380 6.50 -19.07 -1.79
N VAL A 381 6.10 -19.07 -3.06
CA VAL A 381 5.10 -20.00 -3.62
C VAL A 381 5.51 -21.46 -3.41
N ALA A 382 6.80 -21.78 -3.54
CA ALA A 382 7.28 -23.14 -3.34
C ALA A 382 7.30 -23.59 -1.88
N ASN A 383 7.35 -22.66 -0.91
CA ASN A 383 7.63 -22.97 0.49
C ASN A 383 6.47 -22.69 1.46
N SER A 384 5.49 -21.88 1.06
CA SER A 384 4.29 -21.52 1.85
C SER A 384 3.08 -22.39 1.49
N ASN A 385 2.00 -22.32 2.27
CA ASN A 385 0.73 -22.92 1.90
C ASN A 385 0.02 -22.12 0.82
N ASP A 386 -0.10 -20.81 1.04
CA ASP A 386 -0.44 -19.83 0.03
C ASP A 386 0.51 -18.62 0.11
N THR A 387 0.66 -17.93 -1.02
CA THR A 387 1.41 -16.67 -1.13
C THR A 387 0.45 -15.56 -1.50
N ILE A 388 0.50 -14.47 -0.75
CA ILE A 388 -0.34 -13.28 -0.92
C ILE A 388 0.51 -12.13 -1.44
N VAL A 389 0.11 -11.56 -2.57
CA VAL A 389 0.69 -10.30 -3.05
C VAL A 389 0.11 -9.13 -2.26
N ASN A 390 0.97 -8.23 -1.81
CA ASN A 390 0.61 -6.98 -1.17
C ASN A 390 0.79 -5.82 -2.16
N MET A 391 -0.32 -5.26 -2.64
CA MET A 391 -0.37 -4.00 -3.38
C MET A 391 -0.34 -2.88 -2.33
N HIS A 392 0.86 -2.41 -2.01
CA HIS A 392 1.15 -1.76 -0.75
C HIS A 392 1.32 -0.24 -0.91
N LEU A 393 0.63 0.53 -0.07
CA LEU A 393 0.68 2.00 0.08
C LEU A 393 0.38 2.84 -1.16
N LEU A 394 1.04 2.57 -2.30
CA LEU A 394 0.82 3.23 -3.59
C LEU A 394 1.30 4.68 -3.58
N SER A 395 2.47 4.93 -2.97
CA SER A 395 3.02 6.28 -2.75
C SER A 395 3.19 7.09 -4.04
N ASN A 396 3.44 6.40 -5.16
CA ASN A 396 3.56 7.02 -6.48
C ASN A 396 2.23 7.48 -7.09
N LEU A 397 1.09 7.00 -6.57
CA LEU A 397 -0.25 7.35 -7.02
C LEU A 397 -0.90 8.43 -6.15
N GLU A 398 -0.40 8.64 -4.93
CA GLU A 398 -0.95 9.66 -4.03
C GLU A 398 -0.78 11.09 -4.61
N PRO A 399 -1.79 11.97 -4.56
CA PRO A 399 -3.16 11.73 -4.11
C PRO A 399 -4.20 11.58 -5.24
N PHE A 400 -3.81 11.67 -6.51
CA PHE A 400 -4.75 11.77 -7.63
C PHE A 400 -5.55 10.48 -7.85
N ARG A 401 -6.74 10.58 -8.47
CA ARG A 401 -7.50 9.39 -8.86
C ARG A 401 -6.68 8.51 -9.80
N TRP A 402 -6.72 7.20 -9.56
CA TRP A 402 -6.11 6.18 -10.41
C TRP A 402 -7.07 4.99 -10.54
N GLY A 403 -7.09 4.36 -11.70
CA GLY A 403 -8.01 3.24 -11.93
C GLY A 403 -7.97 2.67 -13.34
N ASP A 404 -6.78 2.31 -13.83
CA ASP A 404 -6.63 1.60 -15.11
C ASP A 404 -6.99 0.12 -14.91
N PRO A 405 -8.15 -0.35 -15.41
CA PRO A 405 -8.57 -1.72 -15.19
C PRO A 405 -7.72 -2.73 -15.97
N ASP A 406 -7.13 -2.36 -17.11
CA ASP A 406 -6.32 -3.28 -17.90
C ASP A 406 -4.96 -3.51 -17.24
N PHE A 407 -4.37 -2.45 -16.65
CA PHE A 407 -3.17 -2.58 -15.82
C PHE A 407 -3.39 -3.54 -14.64
N VAL A 408 -4.55 -3.44 -13.96
CA VAL A 408 -4.91 -4.37 -12.87
C VAL A 408 -5.10 -5.78 -13.39
N ARG A 409 -5.79 -5.97 -14.52
CA ARG A 409 -6.01 -7.27 -15.16
C ARG A 409 -4.68 -7.96 -15.53
N GLU A 410 -3.79 -7.23 -16.20
CA GLU A 410 -2.46 -7.71 -16.58
C GLU A 410 -1.56 -7.97 -15.37
N THR A 411 -1.76 -7.26 -14.27
CA THR A 411 -1.05 -7.55 -13.02
C THR A 411 -1.58 -8.86 -12.39
N ALA A 412 -2.91 -9.00 -12.25
CA ALA A 412 -3.55 -10.16 -11.65
C ALA A 412 -3.30 -11.46 -12.43
N ILE A 413 -3.27 -11.41 -13.78
CA ILE A 413 -2.94 -12.60 -14.58
C ILE A 413 -1.50 -13.08 -14.33
N ASN A 414 -0.57 -12.18 -14.04
CA ASN A 414 0.80 -12.55 -13.68
C ASN A 414 0.89 -13.18 -12.29
N PHE A 415 -0.01 -12.84 -11.36
CA PHE A 415 -0.11 -13.55 -10.08
C PHE A 415 -0.47 -15.02 -10.28
N VAL A 416 -1.54 -15.26 -11.05
CA VAL A 416 -2.02 -16.62 -11.37
C VAL A 416 -0.92 -17.43 -12.06
N ARG A 417 -0.21 -16.82 -13.04
CA ARG A 417 0.91 -17.47 -13.73
C ARG A 417 2.09 -17.85 -12.83
N LEU A 418 2.30 -17.12 -11.73
CA LEU A 418 3.35 -17.41 -10.74
C LEU A 418 2.91 -18.42 -9.68
N GLY A 419 1.64 -18.84 -9.66
CA GLY A 419 1.09 -19.72 -8.61
C GLY A 419 0.78 -18.99 -7.31
N ILE A 420 0.58 -17.67 -7.37
CA ILE A 420 0.20 -16.85 -6.22
C ILE A 420 -1.30 -17.04 -5.96
N GLY A 421 -1.65 -17.28 -4.70
CA GLY A 421 -3.01 -17.65 -4.28
C GLY A 421 -3.82 -16.49 -3.71
N GLY A 422 -3.24 -15.31 -3.49
CA GLY A 422 -3.95 -14.19 -2.88
C GLY A 422 -3.43 -12.81 -3.25
N VAL A 423 -4.27 -11.80 -3.03
CA VAL A 423 -3.95 -10.39 -3.12
C VAL A 423 -4.47 -9.62 -1.91
N HIS A 424 -3.71 -8.63 -1.47
CA HIS A 424 -3.95 -7.72 -0.35
C HIS A 424 -3.82 -6.29 -0.88
N VAL A 425 -4.94 -5.59 -1.00
CA VAL A 425 -5.05 -4.34 -1.78
C VAL A 425 -5.21 -3.14 -0.85
N TYR A 426 -4.15 -2.32 -0.74
CA TYR A 426 -4.24 -1.06 -0.02
C TYR A 426 -5.21 -0.10 -0.71
N PRO A 427 -5.87 0.78 0.04
CA PRO A 427 -6.58 1.91 -0.56
C PRO A 427 -5.57 2.92 -1.13
N LEU A 428 -5.94 3.73 -2.13
CA LEU A 428 -5.03 4.71 -2.75
C LEU A 428 -4.53 5.82 -1.81
N ARG A 429 -5.17 5.96 -0.64
CA ARG A 429 -4.83 6.89 0.44
C ARG A 429 -4.99 6.16 1.77
N TYR A 430 -3.90 5.66 2.33
CA TYR A 430 -3.96 4.72 3.45
C TYR A 430 -4.07 5.39 4.84
N TRP A 431 -3.28 6.43 5.08
CA TRP A 431 -3.08 7.01 6.41
C TRP A 431 -4.28 7.83 6.92
N ASP A 432 -5.16 8.24 6.01
CA ASP A 432 -6.33 9.12 6.28
C ASP A 432 -7.67 8.39 6.22
N TRP A 433 -7.67 7.05 6.27
CA TRP A 433 -8.91 6.27 6.19
C TRP A 433 -10.00 6.83 7.14
N PRO A 434 -11.24 7.07 6.67
CA PRO A 434 -11.84 6.57 5.42
C PRO A 434 -11.97 7.61 4.29
N VAL A 435 -11.21 8.70 4.33
CA VAL A 435 -11.41 9.85 3.41
C VAL A 435 -10.25 10.04 2.43
N SER A 436 -10.53 10.68 1.30
CA SER A 436 -9.51 11.08 0.34
C SER A 436 -8.77 12.37 0.75
N ALA A 437 -7.80 12.79 -0.07
CA ALA A 437 -7.09 14.05 0.11
C ALA A 437 -7.78 15.27 -0.53
N ASP A 438 -8.90 15.08 -1.26
CA ASP A 438 -9.65 16.17 -1.89
C ASP A 438 -10.11 17.19 -0.83
N ASN A 439 -9.98 18.47 -1.15
CA ASN A 439 -10.44 19.56 -0.31
C ASN A 439 -11.92 19.86 -0.60
N THR A 440 -12.80 19.13 0.08
CA THR A 440 -14.26 19.17 -0.10
C THR A 440 -14.96 19.29 1.25
N GLU A 441 -16.19 19.80 1.26
CA GLU A 441 -17.05 19.83 2.44
C GLU A 441 -18.42 19.24 2.07
N PRO A 442 -18.78 18.04 2.57
CA PRO A 442 -17.96 17.15 3.40
C PRO A 442 -16.80 16.52 2.61
N LEU A 443 -15.82 15.94 3.33
CA LEU A 443 -14.74 15.17 2.73
C LEU A 443 -15.27 13.94 1.99
N LEU A 444 -14.65 13.63 0.84
CA LEU A 444 -15.06 12.48 0.03
C LEU A 444 -14.71 11.15 0.72
N SER A 445 -15.67 10.23 0.68
CA SER A 445 -15.46 8.83 1.03
C SER A 445 -14.47 8.21 0.05
N GLN A 446 -13.45 7.55 0.58
CA GLN A 446 -12.43 6.92 -0.24
C GLN A 446 -12.98 5.82 -1.15
N THR A 447 -13.92 5.02 -0.65
CA THR A 447 -14.50 3.90 -1.42
C THR A 447 -15.37 4.38 -2.58
N ASP A 448 -16.01 5.54 -2.43
CA ASP A 448 -16.82 6.16 -3.48
C ASP A 448 -15.94 6.83 -4.55
N ARG A 449 -14.91 7.56 -4.10
CA ARG A 449 -13.96 8.23 -4.99
C ARG A 449 -13.15 7.23 -5.81
N ASP A 450 -12.58 6.24 -5.13
CA ASP A 450 -11.66 5.26 -5.70
C ASP A 450 -12.39 3.96 -6.10
N TRP A 451 -13.69 4.06 -6.45
CA TRP A 451 -14.57 2.91 -6.73
C TRP A 451 -13.98 1.92 -7.74
N ILE A 452 -13.36 2.44 -8.81
CA ILE A 452 -12.80 1.64 -9.90
C ILE A 452 -11.55 0.88 -9.45
N TRP A 453 -10.77 1.42 -8.51
CA TRP A 453 -9.64 0.72 -7.91
C TRP A 453 -10.12 -0.54 -7.18
N PHE A 454 -11.09 -0.40 -6.28
CA PHE A 454 -11.62 -1.55 -5.54
C PHE A 454 -12.34 -2.56 -6.46
N ALA A 455 -13.18 -2.06 -7.38
CA ALA A 455 -13.95 -2.91 -8.27
C ALA A 455 -13.07 -3.69 -9.26
N SER A 456 -12.03 -3.08 -9.83
CA SER A 456 -11.14 -3.75 -10.78
C SER A 456 -10.31 -4.85 -10.08
N TRP A 457 -9.73 -4.57 -8.92
CA TRP A 457 -9.02 -5.58 -8.14
C TRP A 457 -9.92 -6.74 -7.75
N ALA A 458 -11.12 -6.47 -7.26
CA ALA A 458 -12.12 -7.49 -6.95
C ALA A 458 -12.43 -8.38 -8.17
N ARG A 459 -12.68 -7.75 -9.33
CA ARG A 459 -13.08 -8.44 -10.56
C ARG A 459 -11.99 -9.33 -11.12
N TYR A 460 -10.75 -8.86 -11.12
CA TYR A 460 -9.62 -9.60 -11.68
C TYR A 460 -8.95 -10.53 -10.67
N ALA A 461 -9.13 -10.32 -9.36
CA ALA A 461 -8.81 -11.33 -8.35
C ALA A 461 -9.79 -12.51 -8.39
N TRP A 462 -11.06 -12.26 -8.73
CA TRP A 462 -12.01 -13.33 -9.05
C TRP A 462 -11.61 -14.06 -10.33
N ASN A 463 -11.46 -13.34 -11.45
CA ASN A 463 -11.01 -13.94 -12.70
C ASN A 463 -10.32 -12.90 -13.61
N PRO A 464 -8.99 -13.00 -13.83
CA PRO A 464 -8.27 -12.12 -14.74
C PRO A 464 -8.28 -12.61 -16.20
N GLU A 465 -8.73 -13.85 -16.48
CA GLU A 465 -8.81 -14.44 -17.83
C GLU A 465 -10.09 -14.03 -18.57
N ARG A 466 -10.45 -12.74 -18.47
CA ARG A 466 -11.58 -12.13 -19.18
C ARG A 466 -11.12 -11.57 -20.52
N ASP A 467 -12.00 -11.57 -21.52
CA ASP A 467 -11.69 -11.02 -22.84
C ASP A 467 -11.47 -9.50 -22.74
N PRO A 468 -10.28 -8.97 -23.12
CA PRO A 468 -9.96 -7.56 -22.92
C PRO A 468 -10.90 -6.60 -23.66
N ALA A 469 -11.39 -6.95 -24.85
CA ALA A 469 -12.29 -6.10 -25.61
C ALA A 469 -13.67 -6.01 -24.95
N MET A 470 -14.16 -7.12 -24.39
CA MET A 470 -15.41 -7.11 -23.63
C MET A 470 -15.25 -6.38 -22.29
N GLU A 471 -14.10 -6.49 -21.64
CA GLU A 471 -13.82 -5.73 -20.41
C GLU A 471 -13.75 -4.22 -20.68
N GLN A 472 -13.17 -3.79 -21.80
CA GLN A 472 -13.18 -2.39 -22.23
C GLN A 472 -14.62 -1.86 -22.38
N GLN A 473 -15.51 -2.65 -23.01
CA GLN A 473 -16.93 -2.29 -23.11
C GLN A 473 -17.59 -2.22 -21.72
N TYR A 474 -17.34 -3.22 -20.87
CA TYR A 474 -17.87 -3.26 -19.51
C TYR A 474 -17.50 -2.00 -18.73
N TRP A 475 -16.23 -1.64 -18.67
CA TRP A 475 -15.77 -0.48 -17.90
C TRP A 475 -16.27 0.85 -18.48
N ALA A 476 -16.31 1.02 -19.80
CA ALA A 476 -16.85 2.23 -20.42
C ALA A 476 -18.34 2.42 -20.10
N GLU A 477 -19.10 1.33 -20.06
CA GLU A 477 -20.50 1.38 -19.65
C GLU A 477 -20.66 1.56 -18.12
N GLN A 478 -19.74 1.08 -17.28
CA GLN A 478 -19.73 1.45 -15.84
C GLN A 478 -19.50 2.95 -15.64
N PHE A 479 -18.58 3.57 -16.39
CA PHE A 479 -18.43 5.02 -16.41
C PHE A 479 -19.71 5.73 -16.91
N THR A 480 -20.36 5.18 -17.95
CA THR A 480 -21.65 5.69 -18.45
C THR A 480 -22.70 5.68 -17.34
N ARG A 481 -22.87 4.56 -16.64
CA ARG A 481 -23.81 4.41 -15.53
C ARG A 481 -23.53 5.40 -14.40
N ARG A 482 -22.26 5.57 -14.04
CA ARG A 482 -21.87 6.41 -12.92
C ARG A 482 -22.00 7.90 -13.24
N PHE A 483 -21.52 8.35 -14.40
CA PHE A 483 -21.37 9.78 -14.71
C PHE A 483 -22.41 10.33 -15.69
N ALA A 484 -22.97 9.49 -16.56
CA ALA A 484 -23.83 9.92 -17.66
C ALA A 484 -25.33 9.68 -17.38
N VAL A 485 -25.66 8.86 -16.36
CA VAL A 485 -27.04 8.60 -15.92
C VAL A 485 -27.39 9.48 -14.71
N PRO A 486 -28.54 10.20 -14.72
CA PRO A 486 -28.98 10.98 -13.57
C PRO A 486 -29.10 10.12 -12.31
N GLY A 487 -28.44 10.55 -11.23
CA GLY A 487 -28.42 9.83 -9.95
C GLY A 487 -27.41 8.66 -9.87
N GLY A 488 -26.61 8.41 -10.92
CA GLY A 488 -25.53 7.42 -10.88
C GLY A 488 -24.42 7.78 -9.87
N ILE A 489 -24.14 9.07 -9.73
CA ILE A 489 -23.37 9.68 -8.65
C ILE A 489 -23.98 11.04 -8.31
N ASP A 490 -23.96 11.38 -7.03
CA ASP A 490 -24.47 12.65 -6.52
C ASP A 490 -23.39 13.74 -6.50
N ALA A 491 -23.81 14.95 -6.12
CA ALA A 491 -22.93 16.12 -6.07
C ALA A 491 -21.83 16.00 -5.00
N GLN A 492 -22.05 15.17 -3.97
CA GLN A 492 -21.08 14.83 -2.92
C GLN A 492 -20.13 13.70 -3.34
N GLY A 493 -20.26 13.17 -4.56
CA GLY A 493 -19.43 12.09 -5.07
C GLY A 493 -19.84 10.70 -4.58
N HIS A 494 -21.00 10.56 -3.93
CA HIS A 494 -21.51 9.28 -3.46
C HIS A 494 -22.36 8.57 -4.52
N SER A 495 -22.27 7.24 -4.54
CA SER A 495 -23.10 6.39 -5.39
C SER A 495 -23.73 5.28 -4.57
N ASP A 496 -25.04 5.09 -4.72
CA ASP A 496 -25.78 3.99 -4.10
C ASP A 496 -25.49 2.64 -4.79
N THR A 497 -24.84 2.65 -5.95
CA THR A 497 -24.53 1.44 -6.72
C THR A 497 -23.07 1.06 -6.55
N VAL A 498 -22.84 -0.10 -5.94
CA VAL A 498 -21.52 -0.76 -5.94
C VAL A 498 -21.32 -1.42 -7.30
N VAL A 499 -20.14 -1.24 -7.88
CA VAL A 499 -19.75 -1.97 -9.09
C VAL A 499 -19.34 -3.38 -8.66
N GLY A 500 -20.21 -4.34 -8.93
CA GLY A 500 -20.08 -5.75 -8.57
C GLY A 500 -19.26 -6.56 -9.59
N LEU A 501 -19.38 -7.88 -9.48
CA LEU A 501 -18.69 -8.84 -10.35
C LEU A 501 -19.58 -9.44 -11.44
N GLU A 502 -20.64 -8.72 -11.83
CA GLU A 502 -21.62 -9.23 -12.78
C GLU A 502 -20.95 -9.86 -14.02
N SER A 503 -21.47 -11.04 -14.40
CA SER A 503 -21.04 -11.68 -15.63
C SER A 503 -21.39 -10.78 -16.82
N LEU A 504 -20.63 -10.90 -17.91
CA LEU A 504 -20.89 -10.14 -19.13
C LEU A 504 -22.27 -10.45 -19.71
N ASP A 505 -22.75 -11.68 -19.55
CA ASP A 505 -24.11 -12.08 -19.90
C ASP A 505 -25.15 -11.33 -19.06
N THR A 506 -24.90 -11.17 -17.76
CA THR A 506 -25.74 -10.40 -16.84
C THR A 506 -25.69 -8.90 -17.18
N PHE A 507 -24.52 -8.40 -17.53
CA PHE A 507 -24.30 -7.00 -17.89
C PHE A 507 -25.04 -6.63 -19.17
N THR A 508 -24.76 -7.35 -20.26
CA THR A 508 -25.42 -7.15 -21.58
C THR A 508 -26.91 -7.47 -21.56
N ALA A 509 -27.36 -8.23 -20.55
CA ALA A 509 -28.76 -8.54 -20.34
C ALA A 509 -29.59 -7.35 -19.85
N GLN A 510 -28.97 -6.34 -19.25
CA GLN A 510 -29.67 -5.17 -18.73
C GLN A 510 -30.06 -4.23 -19.88
N PRO A 511 -31.35 -3.91 -20.06
CA PRO A 511 -31.76 -2.96 -21.07
C PRO A 511 -31.25 -1.57 -20.70
N HIS A 512 -30.35 -1.04 -21.51
CA HIS A 512 -29.87 0.33 -21.37
C HIS A 512 -30.35 1.18 -22.55
N ASP A 513 -31.10 2.24 -22.25
CA ASP A 513 -31.48 3.26 -23.23
C ASP A 513 -30.52 4.45 -23.11
N TYR A 514 -29.24 4.22 -23.39
CA TYR A 514 -28.22 5.26 -23.39
C TYR A 514 -28.20 5.98 -24.73
N THR A 515 -28.14 7.30 -24.69
CA THR A 515 -27.85 8.11 -25.87
C THR A 515 -26.41 7.90 -26.32
N ALA A 516 -26.11 8.19 -27.59
CA ALA A 516 -24.75 8.13 -28.11
C ALA A 516 -23.78 8.99 -27.27
N ALA A 517 -24.20 10.20 -26.88
CA ALA A 517 -23.38 11.11 -26.06
C ALA A 517 -23.05 10.55 -24.68
N GLN A 518 -23.99 9.83 -24.04
CA GLN A 518 -23.72 9.18 -22.74
C GLN A 518 -22.70 8.05 -22.88
N LEU A 519 -22.83 7.24 -23.93
CA LEU A 519 -21.88 6.17 -24.25
C LEU A 519 -20.50 6.70 -24.63
N ASP A 520 -20.44 7.80 -25.39
CA ASP A 520 -19.20 8.51 -25.71
C ASP A 520 -18.54 9.00 -24.43
N ALA A 521 -19.27 9.67 -23.54
CA ALA A 521 -18.75 10.14 -22.26
C ALA A 521 -18.16 9.01 -21.39
N GLY A 522 -18.80 7.84 -21.36
CA GLY A 522 -18.26 6.68 -20.64
C GLY A 522 -16.96 6.14 -21.23
N ARG A 523 -16.86 6.08 -22.57
CA ARG A 523 -15.62 5.68 -23.28
C ARG A 523 -14.49 6.68 -23.06
N ASP A 524 -14.80 7.96 -23.16
CA ASP A 524 -13.85 9.05 -23.04
C ASP A 524 -13.28 9.12 -21.60
N LEU A 525 -14.13 8.93 -20.57
CA LEU A 525 -13.65 8.82 -19.19
C LEU A 525 -12.79 7.58 -18.95
N LEU A 526 -13.16 6.42 -19.49
CA LEU A 526 -12.30 5.22 -19.41
C LEU A 526 -10.95 5.48 -20.06
N ALA A 527 -10.94 6.03 -21.27
CA ALA A 527 -9.72 6.35 -22.00
C ALA A 527 -8.83 7.32 -21.22
N ALA A 528 -9.41 8.31 -20.53
CA ALA A 528 -8.66 9.22 -19.66
C ALA A 528 -7.98 8.48 -18.49
N TYR A 529 -8.68 7.52 -17.86
CA TYR A 529 -8.10 6.71 -16.78
C TYR A 529 -7.00 5.76 -17.28
N GLU A 530 -7.16 5.15 -18.46
CA GLU A 530 -6.14 4.28 -19.07
C GLU A 530 -4.90 5.07 -19.51
N ASP A 531 -5.08 6.20 -20.20
CA ASP A 531 -3.97 7.04 -20.67
C ASP A 531 -3.19 7.68 -19.49
N SER A 532 -3.89 8.12 -18.44
CA SER A 532 -3.22 8.68 -17.24
C SER A 532 -2.67 7.60 -16.31
N GLY A 533 -3.30 6.42 -16.27
CA GLY A 533 -2.98 5.34 -15.34
C GLY A 533 -1.59 4.76 -15.50
N VAL A 534 -1.02 4.81 -16.71
CA VAL A 534 0.35 4.35 -16.96
C VAL A 534 1.43 5.37 -16.61
N ALA A 535 1.07 6.66 -16.48
CA ALA A 535 2.04 7.75 -16.40
C ALA A 535 2.91 7.68 -15.14
N ALA A 536 2.31 7.62 -13.94
CA ALA A 536 3.05 7.51 -12.69
C ALA A 536 3.86 6.20 -12.57
N PRO A 537 3.31 5.01 -12.92
CA PRO A 537 4.10 3.77 -12.99
C PRO A 537 5.31 3.84 -13.92
N GLU A 538 5.17 4.46 -15.11
CA GLU A 538 6.25 4.61 -16.09
C GLU A 538 7.35 5.57 -15.60
N VAL A 539 6.98 6.74 -15.07
CA VAL A 539 7.94 7.74 -14.59
C VAL A 539 8.72 7.23 -13.39
N ILE A 540 8.05 6.72 -12.36
CA ILE A 540 8.77 6.31 -11.13
C ILE A 540 9.75 5.17 -11.40
N ARG A 541 9.39 4.20 -12.25
CA ARG A 541 10.22 3.01 -12.47
C ARG A 541 11.49 3.28 -13.29
N ARG A 542 11.63 4.46 -13.91
CA ARG A 542 12.86 4.87 -14.62
C ARG A 542 13.56 6.06 -14.02
N LEU A 543 12.85 6.92 -13.27
CA LEU A 543 13.38 8.19 -12.78
C LEU A 543 13.36 8.30 -11.25
N GLY A 544 12.47 7.55 -10.59
CA GLY A 544 12.34 7.58 -9.13
C GLY A 544 13.56 7.03 -8.42
N ILE A 545 13.76 7.46 -7.18
CA ILE A 545 14.80 6.96 -6.28
C ILE A 545 14.35 5.66 -5.64
N THR A 546 13.08 5.54 -5.25
CA THR A 546 12.59 4.36 -4.54
C THR A 546 11.11 4.12 -4.78
N GLU A 547 10.74 2.84 -4.85
CA GLU A 547 9.35 2.37 -4.71
C GLU A 547 8.70 2.66 -3.35
N GLY A 548 9.47 3.07 -2.33
CA GLY A 548 9.01 3.32 -0.97
C GLY A 548 8.24 4.63 -0.80
N ASN A 549 7.41 4.73 0.24
CA ASN A 549 6.76 5.99 0.68
C ASN A 549 7.76 7.04 1.21
N ARG A 550 9.05 6.70 1.24
CA ARG A 550 10.17 7.64 1.34
C ARG A 550 10.16 8.66 0.19
N GLU A 551 9.55 8.32 -0.94
CA GLU A 551 9.33 9.19 -2.10
C GLU A 551 7.83 9.39 -2.36
N VAL A 552 7.47 10.65 -2.64
CA VAL A 552 6.13 11.05 -3.07
C VAL A 552 6.25 11.66 -4.46
N LEU A 553 6.00 10.85 -5.50
CA LEU A 553 6.20 11.23 -6.90
C LEU A 553 5.43 12.51 -7.28
N SER A 554 4.21 12.67 -6.76
CA SER A 554 3.37 13.82 -7.09
C SER A 554 3.93 15.16 -6.62
N LEU A 555 4.85 15.16 -5.65
CA LEU A 555 5.53 16.37 -5.19
C LEU A 555 6.72 16.76 -6.07
N GLY A 556 7.09 15.96 -7.06
CA GLY A 556 8.19 16.22 -7.99
C GLY A 556 9.55 15.71 -7.51
N MET A 557 10.61 16.04 -8.25
CA MET A 557 12.02 15.74 -7.91
C MET A 557 12.92 16.94 -8.20
N THR A 558 13.97 17.11 -7.40
CA THR A 558 15.03 18.09 -7.67
C THR A 558 15.98 17.58 -8.75
N MET A 559 16.70 18.48 -9.40
CA MET A 559 17.70 18.18 -10.41
C MET A 559 18.83 17.28 -9.84
N PRO A 560 19.39 17.54 -8.64
CA PRO A 560 20.33 16.60 -7.99
C PRO A 560 19.80 15.16 -7.89
N GLN A 561 18.51 14.97 -7.61
CA GLN A 561 17.92 13.62 -7.54
C GLN A 561 17.88 12.91 -8.89
N LEU A 562 17.83 13.65 -10.00
CA LEU A 562 17.90 13.09 -11.35
C LEU A 562 19.34 12.88 -11.81
N ILE A 563 20.26 13.80 -11.49
CA ILE A 563 21.64 13.77 -12.01
C ILE A 563 22.62 12.97 -11.14
N ASP A 564 22.30 12.79 -9.85
CA ASP A 564 23.08 12.03 -8.88
C ASP A 564 22.15 11.16 -7.99
N ALA A 565 21.29 10.35 -8.63
CA ALA A 565 20.34 9.48 -7.91
C ALA A 565 21.02 8.60 -6.85
N ALA A 566 22.27 8.18 -7.09
CA ALA A 566 23.05 7.35 -6.17
C ALA A 566 23.26 8.01 -4.79
N ARG A 567 23.37 9.35 -4.72
CA ARG A 567 23.44 10.13 -3.47
C ARG A 567 22.21 9.92 -2.58
N PHE A 568 21.05 9.65 -3.18
CA PHE A 568 19.77 9.53 -2.48
C PHE A 568 19.41 8.09 -2.11
N ASN A 569 20.38 7.17 -2.19
CA ASN A 569 20.24 5.76 -1.83
C ASN A 569 19.06 5.08 -2.55
N PRO A 570 19.16 4.84 -3.87
CA PRO A 570 18.03 4.32 -4.62
C PRO A 570 17.75 2.85 -4.29
N ALA A 571 16.47 2.48 -4.34
CA ALA A 571 16.05 1.09 -4.31
C ALA A 571 16.38 0.45 -5.66
N THR A 572 17.43 -0.35 -5.73
CA THR A 572 17.89 -0.92 -7.01
C THR A 572 16.89 -1.90 -7.63
N THR A 573 15.99 -2.46 -6.83
CA THR A 573 14.88 -3.31 -7.29
C THR A 573 13.91 -2.56 -8.19
N LEU A 574 13.68 -1.27 -7.93
CA LEU A 574 12.87 -0.36 -8.77
C LEU A 574 13.23 -0.51 -10.24
N TRP A 575 14.53 -0.49 -10.53
CA TRP A 575 15.03 -0.47 -11.90
C TRP A 575 15.36 -1.85 -12.46
N THR A 576 15.70 -2.81 -11.59
CA THR A 576 16.21 -4.14 -11.99
C THR A 576 15.20 -5.27 -11.90
N ALA A 577 14.07 -5.05 -11.21
CA ALA A 577 13.08 -6.07 -10.92
C ALA A 577 11.63 -5.58 -11.07
N ASP A 578 11.35 -4.36 -10.65
CA ASP A 578 10.01 -3.73 -10.66
C ASP A 578 9.76 -2.84 -11.88
N ALA A 579 10.50 -3.12 -12.96
CA ALA A 579 10.42 -2.43 -14.24
C ALA A 579 10.69 -3.42 -15.39
N PRO A 580 10.28 -3.11 -16.63
CA PRO A 580 10.84 -3.78 -17.81
C PRO A 580 12.36 -3.50 -17.92
N ASP A 581 13.01 -4.11 -18.91
CA ASP A 581 14.40 -3.78 -19.22
C ASP A 581 14.51 -2.30 -19.65
N GLY A 582 15.58 -1.61 -19.25
CA GLY A 582 15.79 -0.21 -19.57
C GLY A 582 17.00 0.39 -18.86
N GLU A 583 17.36 1.59 -19.28
CA GLU A 583 18.53 2.31 -18.78
C GLU A 583 18.14 3.30 -17.68
N GLU A 584 19.04 3.54 -16.74
CA GLU A 584 19.00 4.71 -15.87
C GLU A 584 19.44 5.96 -16.65
N LEU A 585 19.10 7.18 -16.18
CA LEU A 585 19.43 8.41 -16.90
C LEU A 585 20.95 8.61 -17.09
N ASN A 586 21.73 8.33 -16.05
CA ASN A 586 23.19 8.40 -16.10
C ASN A 586 23.80 7.39 -17.09
N GLU A 587 23.29 6.16 -17.12
CA GLU A 587 23.68 5.11 -18.06
C GLU A 587 23.35 5.52 -19.50
N TRP A 588 22.13 5.99 -19.74
CA TRP A 588 21.70 6.46 -21.05
C TRP A 588 22.62 7.58 -21.57
N VAL A 589 22.90 8.60 -20.75
CA VAL A 589 23.79 9.70 -21.15
C VAL A 589 25.22 9.21 -21.40
N ALA A 590 25.73 8.31 -20.55
CA ALA A 590 27.06 7.73 -20.75
C ALA A 590 27.15 6.95 -22.06
N ASN A 591 26.11 6.19 -22.42
CA ASN A 591 26.03 5.44 -23.67
C ASN A 591 25.98 6.38 -24.87
N GLU A 592 25.16 7.44 -24.84
CA GLU A 592 25.12 8.45 -25.91
C GLU A 592 26.49 9.08 -26.19
N ILE A 593 27.20 9.47 -25.13
CA ILE A 593 28.49 10.18 -25.24
C ILE A 593 29.59 9.26 -25.73
N ASN A 594 29.60 8.01 -25.26
CA ASN A 594 30.64 7.04 -25.59
C ASN A 594 30.34 6.22 -26.86
N GLY A 595 29.20 6.44 -27.53
CA GLY A 595 28.74 5.61 -28.65
C GLY A 595 28.44 4.17 -28.23
N GLY A 596 27.96 4.00 -26.99
CA GLY A 596 27.46 2.75 -26.43
C GLY A 596 26.18 2.27 -27.13
N LYS A 597 25.74 1.05 -26.81
CA LYS A 597 24.49 0.50 -27.33
C LYS A 597 23.39 0.66 -26.29
N HIS A 598 22.32 1.34 -26.68
CA HIS A 598 21.10 1.43 -25.87
C HIS A 598 20.34 0.11 -25.78
N HIS A 599 19.64 -0.11 -24.66
CA HIS A 599 18.74 -1.24 -24.47
C HIS A 599 17.49 -0.85 -23.67
N GLY A 600 16.42 -1.64 -23.82
CA GLY A 600 15.17 -1.47 -23.08
C GLY A 600 14.53 -0.08 -23.20
N GLU A 601 13.87 0.35 -22.13
CA GLU A 601 13.28 1.68 -21.98
C GLU A 601 14.35 2.78 -21.89
N SER A 602 14.13 3.84 -22.67
CA SER A 602 14.88 5.09 -22.58
C SER A 602 14.22 6.02 -21.55
N PRO A 603 14.96 6.56 -20.56
CA PRO A 603 14.39 7.45 -19.55
C PRO A 603 13.79 8.74 -20.13
N LEU A 604 14.36 9.25 -21.23
CA LEU A 604 13.84 10.43 -21.93
C LEU A 604 12.57 10.13 -22.71
N SER A 605 12.51 8.96 -23.34
CA SER A 605 11.31 8.52 -24.08
C SER A 605 10.16 8.22 -23.13
N VAL A 606 10.44 7.55 -22.00
CA VAL A 606 9.45 7.30 -20.95
C VAL A 606 8.83 8.61 -20.43
N ALA A 607 9.66 9.62 -20.13
CA ALA A 607 9.14 10.91 -19.67
C ALA A 607 8.30 11.64 -20.74
N ALA A 608 8.72 11.57 -22.01
CA ALA A 608 8.00 12.15 -23.13
C ALA A 608 6.66 11.44 -23.39
N ASP A 609 6.66 10.10 -23.39
CA ASP A 609 5.47 9.27 -23.59
C ASP A 609 4.45 9.50 -22.46
N ALA A 610 4.90 9.57 -21.20
CA ALA A 610 4.03 9.87 -20.06
C ALA A 610 3.40 11.27 -20.18
N ALA A 611 4.16 12.28 -20.64
CA ALA A 611 3.63 13.63 -20.88
C ALA A 611 2.63 13.66 -22.06
N GLU A 612 2.88 12.91 -23.14
CA GLU A 612 1.95 12.81 -24.26
C GLU A 612 0.64 12.12 -23.87
N LYS A 613 0.73 10.96 -23.22
CA LYS A 613 -0.45 10.18 -22.79
C LYS A 613 -1.28 10.96 -21.77
N SER A 614 -0.66 11.58 -20.76
CA SER A 614 -1.40 12.40 -19.79
C SER A 614 -2.05 13.64 -20.42
N ALA A 615 -1.41 14.28 -21.41
CA ALA A 615 -2.05 15.35 -22.18
C ALA A 615 -3.22 14.85 -23.05
N LYS A 616 -3.16 13.60 -23.53
CA LYS A 616 -4.29 12.94 -24.19
C LYS A 616 -5.43 12.66 -23.20
N ALA A 617 -5.12 12.19 -22.00
CA ALA A 617 -6.10 11.94 -20.94
C ALA A 617 -6.93 13.20 -20.61
N VAL A 618 -6.32 14.39 -20.60
CA VAL A 618 -7.05 15.67 -20.45
C VAL A 618 -8.07 15.86 -21.57
N LYS A 619 -7.68 15.63 -22.82
CA LYS A 619 -8.56 15.80 -23.98
C LYS A 619 -9.73 14.82 -23.94
N GLU A 620 -9.48 13.57 -23.59
CA GLU A 620 -10.54 12.55 -23.45
C GLU A 620 -11.49 12.94 -22.31
N ALA A 621 -10.98 13.30 -21.13
CA ALA A 621 -11.83 13.71 -20.01
C ALA A 621 -12.68 14.96 -20.34
N GLU A 622 -12.14 15.94 -21.07
CA GLU A 622 -12.89 17.12 -21.52
C GLU A 622 -13.94 16.77 -22.60
N ALA A 623 -13.63 15.81 -23.49
CA ALA A 623 -14.55 15.34 -24.53
C ALA A 623 -15.82 14.69 -23.96
N ALA A 624 -15.74 14.10 -22.77
CA ALA A 624 -16.88 13.48 -22.09
C ALA A 624 -17.99 14.48 -21.71
N SER A 625 -17.68 15.77 -21.57
CA SER A 625 -18.58 16.81 -21.04
C SER A 625 -20.03 16.78 -21.57
N PRO A 626 -20.30 16.61 -22.89
CA PRO A 626 -21.66 16.65 -23.42
C PRO A 626 -22.58 15.53 -22.92
N GLY A 627 -22.03 14.41 -22.46
CA GLY A 627 -22.78 13.25 -21.96
C GLY A 627 -22.95 13.21 -20.44
N ILE A 628 -22.29 14.11 -19.69
CA ILE A 628 -22.28 14.09 -18.23
C ILE A 628 -23.65 14.52 -17.67
N ALA A 629 -24.15 13.76 -16.71
CA ALA A 629 -25.37 14.09 -16.00
C ALA A 629 -25.13 15.25 -15.02
N ALA A 630 -26.14 16.11 -14.86
CA ALA A 630 -26.04 17.27 -13.96
C ALA A 630 -25.72 16.90 -12.50
N SER A 631 -26.16 15.72 -12.03
CA SER A 631 -25.84 15.24 -10.68
C SER A 631 -24.37 14.86 -10.51
N ALA A 632 -23.71 14.43 -11.60
CA ALA A 632 -22.34 13.97 -11.62
C ALA A 632 -21.32 15.09 -11.85
N GLN A 633 -21.78 16.29 -12.21
CA GLN A 633 -20.94 17.41 -12.61
C GLN A 633 -19.81 17.73 -11.61
N PRO A 634 -20.04 17.76 -10.28
CA PRO A 634 -18.96 18.07 -9.34
C PRO A 634 -17.86 17.00 -9.28
N GLU A 635 -18.21 15.71 -9.35
CA GLU A 635 -17.20 14.64 -9.40
C GLU A 635 -16.48 14.61 -10.74
N TYR A 636 -17.22 14.80 -11.84
CA TYR A 636 -16.64 14.91 -13.17
C TYR A 636 -15.59 16.04 -13.25
N GLU A 637 -15.89 17.22 -12.69
CA GLU A 637 -14.95 18.34 -12.65
C GLU A 637 -13.68 18.02 -11.85
N ARG A 638 -13.80 17.24 -10.76
CA ARG A 638 -12.63 16.75 -10.01
C ARG A 638 -11.80 15.75 -10.83
N VAL A 639 -12.45 14.83 -11.56
CA VAL A 639 -11.75 13.91 -12.48
C VAL A 639 -10.98 14.70 -13.55
N VAL A 640 -11.61 15.68 -14.20
CA VAL A 640 -10.93 16.54 -15.20
C VAL A 640 -9.76 17.29 -14.57
N ASN A 641 -9.93 17.82 -13.35
CA ASN A 641 -8.84 18.48 -12.64
C ASN A 641 -7.67 17.53 -12.35
N ASP A 642 -7.95 16.29 -11.94
CA ASP A 642 -6.92 15.28 -11.71
C ASP A 642 -6.13 14.99 -13.00
N MET A 643 -6.80 14.85 -14.14
CA MET A 643 -6.13 14.67 -15.43
C MET A 643 -5.21 15.85 -15.77
N ARG A 644 -5.65 17.08 -15.50
CA ARG A 644 -4.82 18.29 -15.70
C ARG A 644 -3.63 18.33 -14.75
N CYS A 645 -3.82 17.95 -13.49
CA CYS A 645 -2.73 17.86 -12.52
C CYS A 645 -1.69 16.82 -12.94
N ILE A 646 -2.13 15.63 -13.36
CA ILE A 646 -1.25 14.58 -13.87
C ILE A 646 -0.49 15.07 -15.11
N ALA A 647 -1.17 15.72 -16.06
CA ALA A 647 -0.52 16.26 -17.26
C ALA A 647 0.55 17.32 -16.92
N ALA A 648 0.25 18.27 -16.02
CA ALA A 648 1.21 19.26 -15.56
C ALA A 648 2.41 18.62 -14.86
N LEU A 649 2.18 17.60 -14.02
CA LEU A 649 3.25 16.85 -13.37
C LEU A 649 4.15 16.10 -14.38
N MET A 650 3.55 15.41 -15.36
CA MET A 650 4.33 14.69 -16.37
C MET A 650 5.10 15.64 -17.29
N ALA A 651 4.52 16.80 -17.63
CA ALA A 651 5.21 17.86 -18.36
C ALA A 651 6.40 18.44 -17.56
N PHE A 652 6.23 18.64 -16.25
CA PHE A 652 7.31 19.00 -15.33
C PHE A 652 8.47 17.99 -15.39
N TYR A 653 8.18 16.69 -15.31
CA TYR A 653 9.19 15.63 -15.38
C TYR A 653 9.86 15.55 -16.74
N ASN A 654 9.09 15.60 -17.83
CA ASN A 654 9.64 15.57 -19.19
C ASN A 654 10.63 16.72 -19.41
N ALA A 655 10.22 17.96 -19.15
CA ALA A 655 11.10 19.11 -19.32
C ALA A 655 12.35 19.02 -18.42
N LYS A 656 12.20 18.57 -17.17
CA LYS A 656 13.33 18.45 -16.23
C LYS A 656 14.33 17.36 -16.63
N VAL A 657 13.87 16.20 -17.09
CA VAL A 657 14.75 15.09 -17.51
C VAL A 657 15.51 15.43 -18.79
N GLN A 658 14.88 16.15 -19.73
CA GLN A 658 15.56 16.67 -20.92
C GLN A 658 16.66 17.67 -20.53
N ALA A 659 16.39 18.55 -19.56
CA ALA A 659 17.40 19.45 -18.99
C ALA A 659 18.52 18.68 -18.28
N ALA A 660 18.17 17.66 -17.48
CA ALA A 660 19.12 16.81 -16.76
C ALA A 660 20.11 16.11 -17.70
N ALA A 661 19.64 15.56 -18.82
CA ALA A 661 20.51 14.93 -19.81
C ALA A 661 21.54 15.91 -20.40
N LEU A 662 21.14 17.17 -20.66
CA LEU A 662 22.05 18.22 -21.13
C LEU A 662 23.05 18.65 -20.05
N VAL A 663 22.60 18.77 -18.80
CA VAL A 663 23.47 19.04 -17.65
C VAL A 663 24.51 17.94 -17.49
N MET A 664 24.11 16.67 -17.53
CA MET A 664 25.05 15.54 -17.48
C MET A 664 26.05 15.58 -18.65
N ARG A 665 25.62 15.91 -19.88
CA ARG A 665 26.53 16.08 -21.04
C ARG A 665 27.61 17.12 -20.80
N TYR A 666 27.27 18.26 -20.19
CA TYR A 666 28.26 19.25 -19.75
C TYR A 666 29.30 18.66 -18.79
N GLY A 667 28.92 17.71 -17.94
CA GLY A 667 29.86 16.99 -17.07
C GLY A 667 30.98 16.27 -17.82
N TYR A 668 30.72 15.77 -19.02
CA TYR A 668 31.70 15.04 -19.83
C TYR A 668 32.59 15.96 -20.67
N ASP A 669 32.02 16.91 -21.39
CA ASP A 669 32.74 17.70 -22.40
C ASP A 669 33.04 19.16 -21.98
N ARG A 670 32.47 19.61 -20.86
CA ARG A 670 32.56 20.99 -20.34
C ARG A 670 32.03 22.07 -21.30
N ASN A 671 31.20 21.70 -22.25
CA ASN A 671 30.59 22.63 -23.19
C ASN A 671 29.40 23.37 -22.55
N VAL A 672 29.61 24.64 -22.20
CA VAL A 672 28.58 25.51 -21.59
C VAL A 672 27.34 25.69 -22.48
N ALA A 673 27.42 25.39 -23.78
CA ALA A 673 26.26 25.40 -24.66
C ALA A 673 25.18 24.39 -24.21
N HIS A 674 25.56 23.25 -23.61
CA HIS A 674 24.58 22.31 -23.05
C HIS A 674 23.81 22.91 -21.88
N LEU A 675 24.50 23.62 -20.97
CA LEU A 675 23.84 24.31 -19.85
C LEU A 675 22.93 25.44 -20.36
N THR A 676 23.37 26.15 -21.40
CA THR A 676 22.54 27.19 -22.06
C THR A 676 21.28 26.60 -22.67
N ALA A 677 21.36 25.39 -23.24
CA ALA A 677 20.20 24.67 -23.78
C ALA A 677 19.33 24.04 -22.69
N ALA A 678 19.91 23.67 -21.55
CA ALA A 678 19.17 23.11 -20.40
C ALA A 678 18.32 24.17 -19.69
N GLN A 679 18.78 25.42 -19.66
CA GLN A 679 18.11 26.52 -18.96
C GLN A 679 16.62 26.70 -19.33
N PRO A 680 16.24 26.84 -20.62
CA PRO A 680 14.83 27.02 -20.98
C PRO A 680 13.97 25.81 -20.61
N LEU A 681 14.53 24.59 -20.65
CA LEU A 681 13.82 23.36 -20.27
C LEU A 681 13.60 23.27 -18.76
N LEU A 682 14.60 23.66 -17.95
CA LEU A 682 14.43 23.74 -16.50
C LEU A 682 13.42 24.84 -16.12
N ALA A 683 13.45 25.98 -16.79
CA ALA A 683 12.47 27.04 -16.59
C ALA A 683 11.04 26.59 -16.97
N GLU A 684 10.89 25.87 -18.08
CA GLU A 684 9.62 25.25 -18.49
C GLU A 684 9.12 24.25 -17.44
N SER A 685 10.01 23.39 -16.91
CA SER A 685 9.66 22.47 -15.83
C SER A 685 9.05 23.21 -14.63
N VAL A 686 9.69 24.28 -14.15
CA VAL A 686 9.18 25.08 -13.02
C VAL A 686 7.82 25.73 -13.34
N GLN A 687 7.57 26.12 -14.59
CA GLN A 687 6.27 26.65 -15.02
C GLN A 687 5.16 25.59 -14.93
N HIS A 688 5.42 24.37 -15.41
CA HIS A 688 4.46 23.27 -15.29
C HIS A 688 4.18 22.91 -13.82
N PHE A 689 5.19 22.98 -12.94
CA PHE A 689 4.97 22.80 -11.51
C PHE A 689 4.17 23.95 -10.87
N ALA A 690 4.33 25.18 -11.35
CA ALA A 690 3.52 26.30 -10.90
C ALA A 690 2.05 26.15 -11.33
N GLU A 691 1.79 25.64 -12.53
CA GLU A 691 0.44 25.25 -12.98
C GLU A 691 -0.15 24.18 -12.08
N LEU A 692 0.60 23.10 -11.82
CA LEU A 692 0.19 22.04 -10.89
C LEU A 692 -0.15 22.59 -9.50
N SER A 693 0.70 23.48 -8.96
CA SER A 693 0.45 24.13 -7.68
C SER A 693 -0.84 24.97 -7.69
N SER A 694 -1.16 25.63 -8.81
CA SER A 694 -2.38 26.41 -8.94
C SER A 694 -3.63 25.53 -9.06
N LEU A 695 -3.55 24.41 -9.77
CA LEU A 695 -4.65 23.45 -9.91
C LEU A 695 -4.99 22.78 -8.57
N THR A 696 -4.00 22.62 -7.70
CA THR A 696 -4.11 21.90 -6.42
C THR A 696 -4.41 22.79 -5.22
N GLU A 697 -4.12 24.10 -5.28
CA GLU A 697 -4.18 25.06 -4.16
C GLU A 697 -5.48 25.02 -3.35
N HIS A 698 -6.61 24.76 -4.02
CA HIS A 698 -7.93 24.72 -3.39
C HIS A 698 -8.65 23.38 -3.57
N THR A 699 -8.08 22.45 -4.33
CA THR A 699 -8.71 21.17 -4.67
C THR A 699 -8.16 19.99 -3.85
N TYR A 700 -6.99 20.14 -3.24
CA TYR A 700 -6.36 19.12 -2.39
C TYR A 700 -5.91 19.71 -1.05
N ARG A 701 -5.99 18.91 0.01
CA ARG A 701 -5.48 19.27 1.34
C ARG A 701 -3.97 19.10 1.43
N ASN A 702 -3.46 18.03 0.83
CA ASN A 702 -2.05 17.67 0.76
C ASN A 702 -1.82 16.54 -0.26
N ALA A 703 -0.57 16.36 -0.67
CA ALA A 703 -0.13 15.30 -1.56
C ALA A 703 0.26 14.03 -0.77
N ALA A 704 1.23 14.15 0.13
CA ALA A 704 1.78 13.03 0.89
C ALA A 704 0.76 12.48 1.90
N GLY A 705 0.49 11.17 1.88
CA GLY A 705 -0.32 10.51 2.91
C GLY A 705 0.44 10.31 4.22
N MET A 706 1.74 10.04 4.15
CA MET A 706 2.62 10.00 5.31
C MET A 706 3.29 11.35 5.51
N GLU A 707 2.98 12.02 6.62
CA GLU A 707 3.39 13.41 6.91
C GLU A 707 4.56 13.48 7.89
N THR A 708 5.35 12.40 7.96
CA THR A 708 6.45 12.25 8.92
C THR A 708 7.80 12.52 8.28
N SER A 709 8.82 12.67 9.12
CA SER A 709 10.21 12.85 8.69
C SER A 709 10.83 11.63 8.01
N GLN A 710 10.11 10.51 7.87
CA GLN A 710 10.57 9.32 7.15
C GLN A 710 10.55 9.55 5.65
N ARG A 711 9.61 10.34 5.14
CA ARG A 711 9.61 10.80 3.76
C ARG A 711 10.82 11.72 3.53
N GLN A 712 11.58 11.46 2.47
CA GLN A 712 12.83 12.20 2.15
C GLN A 712 12.81 12.86 0.77
N ILE A 713 12.04 12.31 -0.18
CA ILE A 713 12.05 12.74 -1.58
C ILE A 713 10.68 13.34 -1.93
N PRO A 714 10.61 14.55 -2.54
CA PRO A 714 11.75 15.39 -2.96
C PRO A 714 12.49 16.12 -1.83
N VAL A 715 11.83 16.32 -0.70
CA VAL A 715 12.42 16.92 0.50
C VAL A 715 11.92 16.16 1.73
N ARG A 716 12.63 16.34 2.85
CA ARG A 716 12.25 15.74 4.13
C ARG A 716 10.83 16.13 4.52
N GLY A 717 10.03 15.13 4.91
CA GLY A 717 8.65 15.30 5.34
C GLY A 717 8.52 16.05 6.67
N GLY A 718 7.50 16.89 6.75
CA GLY A 718 7.15 17.68 7.91
C GLY A 718 5.94 18.57 7.62
N PRO A 719 5.48 19.37 8.59
CA PRO A 719 4.22 20.12 8.49
C PRO A 719 4.11 21.05 7.28
N ASP A 720 5.25 21.59 6.81
CA ASP A 720 5.31 22.58 5.73
C ASP A 720 5.91 22.01 4.43
N THR A 721 5.85 20.69 4.21
CA THR A 721 6.40 20.06 2.99
C THR A 721 5.44 19.09 2.31
N ASN A 722 4.16 19.09 2.66
CA ASN A 722 3.18 18.09 2.23
C ASN A 722 2.32 18.54 1.03
N HIS A 723 2.41 19.80 0.58
CA HIS A 723 1.59 20.36 -0.50
C HIS A 723 2.42 21.04 -1.61
N TRP A 724 1.98 20.99 -2.87
CA TRP A 724 2.71 21.58 -4.04
C TRP A 724 3.13 23.04 -3.86
N ARG A 725 2.26 23.89 -3.29
CA ARG A 725 2.59 25.28 -2.92
C ARG A 725 3.85 25.44 -2.06
N GLU A 726 4.16 24.45 -1.22
CA GLU A 726 5.35 24.44 -0.37
C GLU A 726 6.59 23.98 -1.13
N LEU A 727 6.41 23.15 -2.18
CA LEU A 727 7.49 22.65 -3.03
C LEU A 727 7.83 23.59 -4.19
N LEU A 728 6.89 24.42 -4.66
CA LEU A 728 7.16 25.38 -5.73
C LEU A 728 8.35 26.32 -5.43
N PRO A 729 8.49 26.90 -4.21
CA PRO A 729 9.67 27.68 -3.83
C PRO A 729 10.98 26.89 -3.91
N VAL A 730 10.97 25.57 -3.68
CA VAL A 730 12.17 24.72 -3.79
C VAL A 730 12.66 24.70 -5.24
N TYR A 731 11.76 24.49 -6.20
CA TYR A 731 12.11 24.45 -7.62
C TYR A 731 12.44 25.83 -8.20
N GLN A 732 11.80 26.89 -7.70
CA GLN A 732 12.18 28.26 -8.05
C GLN A 732 13.59 28.61 -7.55
N LYS A 733 13.95 28.18 -6.33
CA LYS A 733 15.29 28.35 -5.78
C LYS A 733 16.32 27.59 -6.61
N GLU A 734 16.04 26.33 -6.96
CA GLU A 734 16.89 25.51 -7.84
C GLU A 734 17.19 26.20 -9.17
N LEU A 735 16.17 26.72 -9.86
CA LEU A 735 16.35 27.45 -11.12
C LEU A 735 17.17 28.74 -10.93
N ALA A 736 16.91 29.49 -9.85
CA ALA A 736 17.63 30.73 -9.57
C ALA A 736 19.13 30.49 -9.31
N ILE A 737 19.47 29.40 -8.60
CA ILE A 737 20.87 28.99 -8.40
C ILE A 737 21.49 28.63 -9.75
N PHE A 738 20.80 27.83 -10.57
CA PHE A 738 21.28 27.46 -11.90
C PHE A 738 21.56 28.67 -12.78
N ASP A 739 20.64 29.63 -12.85
CA ASP A 739 20.78 30.87 -13.62
C ASP A 739 21.98 31.71 -13.14
N HIS A 740 22.18 31.79 -11.82
CA HIS A 740 23.32 32.49 -11.22
C HIS A 740 24.64 31.83 -11.61
N ARG A 741 24.75 30.50 -11.47
CA ARG A 741 25.97 29.73 -11.79
C ARG A 741 26.26 29.73 -13.29
N LEU A 742 25.24 29.60 -14.14
CA LEU A 742 25.37 29.70 -15.59
C LEU A 742 25.89 31.08 -16.01
N SER A 743 25.37 32.15 -15.40
CA SER A 743 25.84 33.52 -15.64
C SER A 743 27.31 33.71 -15.19
N ALA A 744 27.68 33.15 -14.04
CA ALA A 744 29.06 33.18 -13.55
C ALA A 744 30.03 32.46 -14.51
N LEU A 745 29.67 31.26 -14.98
CA LEU A 745 30.43 30.50 -15.98
C LEU A 745 30.58 31.27 -17.31
N ALA A 746 29.50 31.89 -17.80
CA ALA A 746 29.52 32.67 -19.03
C ALA A 746 30.42 33.93 -18.92
N SER A 747 30.49 34.53 -17.73
CA SER A 747 31.33 35.71 -17.46
C SER A 747 32.80 35.39 -17.19
N GLY A 748 33.17 34.11 -17.07
CA GLY A 748 34.52 33.68 -16.67
C GLY A 748 34.86 34.02 -15.21
N SER A 749 33.87 34.33 -14.39
CA SER A 749 34.04 34.58 -12.96
C SER A 749 34.41 33.28 -12.24
N ALA A 750 35.20 33.36 -11.17
CA ALA A 750 35.45 32.21 -10.32
C ALA A 750 34.11 31.74 -9.73
N VAL A 751 33.71 30.52 -10.07
CA VAL A 751 32.58 29.87 -9.40
C VAL A 751 33.10 29.44 -8.03
N GLU A 752 32.64 30.08 -6.97
CA GLU A 752 32.84 29.59 -5.61
C GLU A 752 32.11 28.23 -5.50
N THR A 753 32.87 27.14 -5.59
CA THR A 753 32.40 25.80 -5.22
C THR A 753 32.20 25.78 -3.70
N ALA A 754 31.10 25.19 -3.23
CA ALA A 754 30.75 25.12 -1.82
C ALA A 754 31.97 24.79 -0.94
N HIS A 755 32.28 25.68 0.00
CA HIS A 755 33.38 25.52 0.94
C HIS A 755 33.08 24.35 1.88
N SER A 756 34.09 23.52 2.21
CA SER A 756 33.94 22.52 3.27
C SER A 756 33.57 23.25 4.56
N ASN A 757 32.35 23.05 5.03
CA ASN A 757 31.97 23.52 6.35
C ASN A 757 32.85 22.78 7.38
N GLY A 758 33.23 23.48 8.45
CA GLY A 758 34.03 22.88 9.51
C GLY A 758 33.31 21.69 10.20
N PRO A 759 33.82 21.21 11.34
CA PRO A 759 33.22 20.12 12.08
C PRO A 759 31.71 20.31 12.30
N LEU A 760 30.92 19.25 12.12
CA LEU A 760 29.48 19.28 12.36
C LEU A 760 29.16 19.55 13.84
N PRO A 761 28.03 20.19 14.14
CA PRO A 761 27.56 20.33 15.52
C PRO A 761 27.23 18.94 16.10
N GLN A 762 27.45 18.77 17.41
CA GLN A 762 27.23 17.50 18.10
C GLN A 762 26.17 17.59 19.19
N VAL A 763 25.30 16.58 19.25
CA VAL A 763 24.37 16.32 20.35
C VAL A 763 25.04 15.46 21.41
N GLY A 764 24.83 15.80 22.69
CA GLY A 764 25.33 15.04 23.82
C GLY A 764 24.64 13.67 23.94
N PHE A 765 25.41 12.66 24.31
CA PHE A 765 24.91 11.31 24.54
C PHE A 765 25.66 10.61 25.68
N THR A 766 25.00 9.65 26.31
CA THR A 766 25.58 8.75 27.30
C THR A 766 25.46 7.31 26.82
N LEU A 767 26.59 6.59 26.74
CA LEU A 767 26.62 5.18 26.35
C LEU A 767 26.41 4.27 27.57
N ASP A 768 25.51 3.31 27.45
CA ASP A 768 25.30 2.30 28.50
C ASP A 768 26.43 1.26 28.51
N GLY A 769 26.73 0.72 29.68
CA GLY A 769 27.84 -0.22 29.86
C GLY A 769 27.68 -1.50 29.02
N GLY A 770 28.76 -1.92 28.35
CA GLY A 770 28.85 -3.20 27.64
C GLY A 770 28.56 -3.15 26.13
N GLY A 771 28.18 -1.99 25.59
CA GLY A 771 27.80 -1.83 24.18
C GLY A 771 28.84 -1.18 23.26
N GLY A 772 30.07 -0.91 23.71
CA GLY A 772 31.10 -0.25 22.90
C GLY A 772 32.05 0.65 23.70
N GLU A 773 32.85 1.46 22.99
CA GLU A 773 33.72 2.49 23.56
C GLU A 773 33.50 3.84 22.87
N VAL A 774 33.30 4.90 23.66
CA VAL A 774 33.25 6.27 23.14
C VAL A 774 34.65 6.72 22.70
N PHE A 775 34.78 7.23 21.48
CA PHE A 775 36.05 7.73 20.94
C PHE A 775 35.88 9.06 20.22
N THR A 776 36.99 9.79 20.03
CA THR A 776 37.00 11.00 19.18
C THR A 776 37.36 10.60 17.75
N VAL A 777 36.55 11.01 16.78
CA VAL A 777 36.76 10.72 15.36
C VAL A 777 37.83 11.67 14.81
N ASN A 778 39.04 11.17 14.59
CA ASN A 778 40.16 11.92 14.04
C ASN A 778 41.03 11.01 13.17
N LYS A 779 41.85 11.60 12.29
CA LYS A 779 42.89 10.83 11.58
C LYS A 779 43.83 10.14 12.57
N GLY A 780 44.16 8.88 12.29
CA GLY A 780 45.09 8.06 13.08
C GLY A 780 44.47 7.30 14.26
N VAL A 781 43.16 7.42 14.52
CA VAL A 781 42.47 6.61 15.54
C VAL A 781 41.94 5.31 14.93
N SER A 782 41.82 4.25 15.75
CA SER A 782 41.22 2.99 15.30
C SER A 782 39.69 3.06 15.31
N LEU A 783 39.07 2.55 14.25
CA LEU A 783 37.62 2.47 14.08
C LEU A 783 36.95 1.37 14.91
N TYR A 784 37.71 0.39 15.39
CA TYR A 784 37.19 -0.74 16.15
C TYR A 784 37.95 -0.94 17.46
N THR A 785 37.31 -1.60 18.42
CA THR A 785 37.92 -1.91 19.72
C THR A 785 38.86 -3.11 19.68
N ASP A 786 38.67 -4.03 18.72
CA ASP A 786 39.36 -5.31 18.61
C ASP A 786 40.24 -5.46 17.36
N GLN A 787 40.23 -4.46 16.48
CA GLN A 787 41.13 -4.37 15.32
C GLN A 787 41.86 -3.03 15.29
N GLN A 788 43.05 -3.02 14.68
CA GLN A 788 43.89 -1.82 14.52
C GLN A 788 43.74 -1.21 13.12
N GLU A 789 42.50 -0.97 12.69
CA GLU A 789 42.18 -0.30 11.42
C GLU A 789 42.10 1.21 11.63
N LEU A 790 43.18 1.91 11.27
CA LEU A 790 43.34 3.35 11.50
C LEU A 790 42.68 4.18 10.39
N ILE A 791 42.05 5.29 10.79
CA ILE A 791 41.56 6.32 9.86
C ILE A 791 42.74 7.00 9.17
N THR A 792 42.87 6.87 7.85
CA THR A 792 43.93 7.49 7.04
C THR A 792 43.47 8.78 6.36
N ALA A 793 42.20 8.85 5.97
CA ALA A 793 41.54 10.06 5.49
C ALA A 793 40.17 10.22 6.16
N LEU A 794 39.78 11.47 6.40
CA LEU A 794 38.55 11.84 7.09
C LEU A 794 38.04 13.17 6.52
N SER A 795 36.75 13.22 6.21
CA SER A 795 36.03 14.44 5.85
C SER A 795 36.06 15.46 6.99
N PRO A 796 36.33 16.76 6.72
CA PRO A 796 36.42 17.82 7.74
C PRO A 796 35.21 17.91 8.67
N GLU A 797 34.03 17.60 8.15
CA GLU A 797 32.72 17.59 8.83
C GLU A 797 32.70 16.62 10.03
N LEU A 798 33.48 15.55 9.98
CA LEU A 798 33.52 14.50 11.00
C LEU A 798 34.63 14.71 12.03
N ASP A 799 35.59 15.58 11.75
CA ASP A 799 36.79 15.74 12.57
C ASP A 799 36.45 16.32 13.95
N GLY A 800 36.76 15.56 15.01
CA GLY A 800 36.52 15.94 16.39
C GLY A 800 35.16 15.51 16.98
N LEU A 801 34.27 14.90 16.19
CA LEU A 801 33.03 14.32 16.71
C LEU A 801 33.33 13.17 17.70
N LYS A 802 32.40 12.90 18.60
CA LYS A 802 32.41 11.77 19.53
C LYS A 802 31.54 10.66 18.96
N GLY A 803 32.17 9.56 18.60
CA GLY A 803 31.52 8.36 18.09
C GLY A 803 31.50 7.23 19.12
N ILE A 804 30.92 6.10 18.72
CA ILE A 804 30.96 4.83 19.42
C ILE A 804 31.64 3.81 18.50
N ARG A 805 32.80 3.29 18.92
CA ARG A 805 33.47 2.19 18.24
C ARG A 805 33.15 0.86 18.92
N LEU A 806 33.08 -0.18 18.11
CA LEU A 806 32.65 -1.52 18.53
C LEU A 806 33.67 -2.59 18.14
N SER A 807 33.46 -3.79 18.65
CA SER A 807 34.07 -5.00 18.10
C SER A 807 33.42 -5.31 16.76
N ILE A 808 34.20 -5.81 15.79
CA ILE A 808 33.65 -6.32 14.52
C ILE A 808 32.81 -7.60 14.71
N HIS A 809 32.84 -8.18 15.90
CA HIS A 809 32.07 -9.35 16.32
C HIS A 809 30.93 -8.97 17.29
N GLN A 810 30.56 -7.69 17.37
CA GLN A 810 29.42 -7.23 18.15
C GLN A 810 28.14 -7.94 17.67
N GLU A 811 27.45 -8.62 18.59
CA GLU A 811 26.18 -9.31 18.30
C GLU A 811 25.02 -8.80 19.16
N THR A 812 25.29 -7.92 20.13
CA THR A 812 24.24 -7.32 20.96
C THR A 812 23.97 -5.88 20.53
N PRO A 813 22.75 -5.39 20.70
CA PRO A 813 22.44 -3.99 20.41
C PRO A 813 23.25 -3.00 21.26
N ILE A 814 23.47 -1.79 20.74
CA ILE A 814 24.06 -0.67 21.48
C ILE A 814 22.94 0.09 22.18
N ARG A 815 23.11 0.39 23.48
CA ARG A 815 22.19 1.23 24.23
C ARG A 815 22.83 2.54 24.63
N PHE A 816 22.12 3.63 24.39
CA PHE A 816 22.59 4.97 24.72
C PHE A 816 21.42 5.91 24.97
N THR A 817 21.65 6.96 25.73
CA THR A 817 20.68 8.03 25.99
C THR A 817 21.09 9.29 25.24
N LEU A 818 20.16 9.90 24.49
CA LEU A 818 20.34 11.18 23.80
C LEU A 818 19.74 12.34 24.59
N ASP A 819 20.50 13.43 24.74
CA ASP A 819 20.04 14.64 25.45
C ASP A 819 18.91 15.37 24.70
N HIS A 820 18.96 15.33 23.37
CA HIS A 820 18.02 15.96 22.44
C HIS A 820 17.80 15.05 21.22
N PRO A 821 16.70 15.25 20.45
CA PRO A 821 16.54 14.54 19.19
C PRO A 821 17.73 14.82 18.26
N ALA A 822 18.23 13.77 17.60
CA ALA A 822 19.46 13.83 16.82
C ALA A 822 19.34 13.01 15.53
N GLN A 823 20.30 13.18 14.62
CA GLN A 823 20.62 12.19 13.60
C GLN A 823 21.85 11.41 14.05
N ILE A 824 21.76 10.09 14.11
CA ILE A 824 22.94 9.23 14.32
C ILE A 824 23.74 9.14 13.02
N LEU A 825 25.06 9.28 13.11
CA LEU A 825 25.97 9.10 11.98
C LEU A 825 26.64 7.74 12.08
N VAL A 826 26.43 6.87 11.09
CA VAL A 826 26.99 5.52 11.06
C VAL A 826 27.80 5.29 9.78
N GLY A 827 29.04 4.83 9.93
CA GLY A 827 29.87 4.39 8.82
C GLY A 827 29.57 2.94 8.44
N PHE A 828 29.00 2.72 7.25
CA PHE A 828 28.78 1.38 6.69
C PHE A 828 29.80 1.06 5.59
N PHE A 829 30.16 -0.22 5.50
CA PHE A 829 31.13 -0.74 4.53
C PHE A 829 30.37 -1.26 3.30
N LYS A 830 30.40 -0.52 2.19
CA LYS A 830 29.83 -1.00 0.92
C LYS A 830 30.83 -1.96 0.27
N SER A 831 30.66 -3.27 0.44
CA SER A 831 31.44 -4.28 -0.30
C SER A 831 30.53 -5.17 -1.15
N ASN A 832 30.84 -5.33 -2.44
CA ASN A 832 30.14 -6.29 -3.31
C ASN A 832 30.56 -7.76 -3.07
N SER A 833 31.38 -8.02 -2.05
CA SER A 833 31.90 -9.35 -1.74
C SER A 833 30.96 -10.12 -0.80
N ARG A 834 30.53 -11.33 -1.21
CA ARG A 834 29.83 -12.29 -0.32
C ARG A 834 30.64 -12.72 0.91
N LYS A 835 31.95 -12.39 0.96
CA LYS A 835 32.85 -12.69 2.09
C LYS A 835 33.02 -11.52 3.06
N ALA A 836 32.58 -10.31 2.69
CA ALA A 836 32.64 -9.17 3.60
C ALA A 836 31.49 -9.26 4.60
N MET A 837 31.78 -9.08 5.88
CA MET A 837 30.76 -8.92 6.92
C MET A 837 30.15 -7.52 6.81
N ASN A 838 29.37 -7.29 5.76
CA ASN A 838 28.60 -6.07 5.63
C ASN A 838 27.43 -6.14 6.61
N VAL A 839 27.32 -5.11 7.42
CA VAL A 839 26.08 -4.80 8.10
C VAL A 839 25.12 -4.31 7.03
N SER A 840 24.03 -5.04 6.81
CA SER A 840 22.96 -4.64 5.92
C SER A 840 21.85 -4.07 6.82
N PRO A 841 21.91 -2.79 7.24
CA PRO A 841 20.73 -2.17 7.80
C PRO A 841 19.62 -2.23 6.76
N ASP A 842 18.37 -2.11 7.19
CA ASP A 842 17.28 -1.86 6.25
C ASP A 842 17.52 -0.47 5.63
N THR A 843 18.21 -0.44 4.48
CA THR A 843 18.85 0.78 3.96
C THR A 843 17.84 1.86 3.63
N GLU A 844 16.57 1.51 3.45
CA GLU A 844 15.48 2.45 3.20
C GLU A 844 15.27 3.44 4.36
N GLN A 845 15.64 3.08 5.59
CA GLN A 845 15.54 3.96 6.76
C GLN A 845 16.78 4.86 6.98
N TRP A 846 17.79 4.76 6.10
CA TRP A 846 19.08 5.46 6.24
C TRP A 846 19.35 6.32 5.01
N ASN A 847 19.87 7.52 5.24
CA ASN A 847 20.29 8.43 4.18
C ASN A 847 21.80 8.50 4.11
N ILE A 848 22.38 8.52 2.92
CA ILE A 848 23.81 8.83 2.76
C ILE A 848 23.98 10.31 3.08
N LEU A 849 24.76 10.63 4.11
CA LEU A 849 25.07 12.00 4.49
C LEU A 849 26.39 12.46 3.88
N LEU A 850 27.42 11.60 3.94
CA LEU A 850 28.74 11.89 3.39
C LEU A 850 29.28 10.64 2.67
N PRO A 851 29.24 10.57 1.32
CA PRO A 851 29.82 9.45 0.58
C PRO A 851 31.35 9.44 0.75
N ASP A 852 31.92 8.25 0.88
CA ASP A 852 33.37 7.99 0.96
C ASP A 852 34.13 8.87 1.98
N ALA A 853 33.46 9.27 3.05
CA ALA A 853 33.94 10.27 4.01
C ALA A 853 35.12 9.80 4.89
N VAL A 854 35.28 8.49 5.05
CA VAL A 854 36.33 7.91 5.90
C VAL A 854 37.09 6.85 5.11
N ALA A 855 38.42 6.91 5.12
CA ALA A 855 39.28 5.91 4.51
C ALA A 855 40.14 5.20 5.55
N GLN A 856 40.41 3.92 5.31
CA GLN A 856 41.29 3.07 6.10
C GLN A 856 42.58 2.73 5.34
N GLN A 857 43.57 2.18 6.03
CA GLN A 857 44.83 1.75 5.38
C GLN A 857 44.63 0.53 4.48
N LYS A 858 43.72 -0.39 4.85
CA LYS A 858 43.33 -1.56 4.08
C LYS A 858 41.81 -1.73 4.10
N GLY A 859 41.12 -1.05 3.18
CA GLY A 859 39.66 -1.15 3.12
C GLY A 859 39.09 -0.39 1.94
N LEU A 860 37.79 -0.58 1.72
CA LEU A 860 37.02 0.30 0.85
C LEU A 860 36.73 1.61 1.60
N PRO A 861 36.60 2.73 0.88
CA PRO A 861 36.07 3.96 1.48
C PRO A 861 34.73 3.70 2.18
N ILE A 862 34.53 4.38 3.31
CA ILE A 862 33.35 4.24 4.17
C ILE A 862 32.49 5.47 3.94
N SER A 863 31.26 5.24 3.48
CA SER A 863 30.24 6.27 3.44
C SER A 863 29.56 6.39 4.80
N VAL A 864 29.22 7.62 5.19
CA VAL A 864 28.51 7.93 6.43
C VAL A 864 27.05 8.12 6.15
N TRP A 865 26.25 7.44 6.93
CA TRP A 865 24.81 7.38 6.82
C TRP A 865 24.16 8.02 8.05
N ALA A 866 23.00 8.62 7.85
CA ALA A 866 22.23 9.28 8.89
C ALA A 866 20.84 8.66 9.04
N LYS A 867 20.39 8.52 10.29
CA LYS A 867 19.01 8.17 10.65
C LYS A 867 18.54 9.07 11.81
N PRO A 868 17.33 9.64 11.78
CA PRO A 868 16.80 10.38 12.92
C PRO A 868 16.54 9.46 14.11
N LEU A 869 16.83 9.95 15.32
CA LEU A 869 16.57 9.28 16.59
C LEU A 869 15.89 10.26 17.57
N PRO A 870 14.94 9.78 18.39
CA PRO A 870 14.33 10.58 19.45
C PRO A 870 15.32 10.86 20.59
N ALA A 871 15.03 11.87 21.39
CA ALA A 871 15.70 12.06 22.68
C ALA A 871 15.37 10.91 23.64
N GLY A 872 16.20 10.72 24.67
CA GLY A 872 16.02 9.68 25.68
C GLY A 872 16.72 8.38 25.34
N GLU A 873 16.28 7.29 25.96
CA GLU A 873 16.87 5.96 25.81
C GLU A 873 16.63 5.40 24.41
N ASN A 874 17.71 4.94 23.78
CA ASN A 874 17.71 4.33 22.46
C ASN A 874 18.44 2.99 22.53
N ASP A 875 17.89 2.00 21.82
CA ASP A 875 18.50 0.69 21.62
C ASP A 875 18.66 0.47 20.10
N LEU A 876 19.90 0.33 19.64
CA LEU A 876 20.26 0.20 18.22
C LEU A 876 20.87 -1.16 17.95
N ASP A 877 20.14 -1.99 17.21
CA ASP A 877 20.68 -3.21 16.60
C ASP A 877 20.86 -3.04 15.10
N LEU A 878 22.11 -3.16 14.64
CA LEU A 878 22.42 -3.19 13.22
C LEU A 878 22.72 -4.62 12.74
N GLY A 879 22.71 -5.61 13.64
CA GLY A 879 23.03 -7.00 13.35
C GLY A 879 24.53 -7.28 13.31
N LYS A 880 24.89 -8.46 12.80
CA LYS A 880 26.29 -8.91 12.74
C LYS A 880 27.05 -8.18 11.65
N GLY A 881 28.13 -7.50 12.02
CA GLY A 881 29.13 -7.02 11.08
C GLY A 881 29.90 -5.80 11.56
N ALA A 882 30.79 -5.31 10.69
CA ALA A 882 31.61 -4.15 10.95
C ALA A 882 30.77 -2.87 10.71
N TYR A 883 30.56 -2.06 11.75
CA TYR A 883 30.03 -0.69 11.65
C TYR A 883 30.63 0.19 12.74
N VAL A 884 30.49 1.50 12.61
CA VAL A 884 31.00 2.47 13.57
C VAL A 884 30.05 3.64 13.66
N VAL A 885 29.70 4.06 14.87
CA VAL A 885 28.97 5.31 15.08
C VAL A 885 29.99 6.44 15.10
N LEU A 886 29.84 7.42 14.22
CA LEU A 886 30.79 8.52 14.01
C LEU A 886 30.33 9.82 14.67
N GLY A 887 29.11 9.87 15.19
CA GLY A 887 28.60 11.01 15.93
C GLY A 887 27.08 11.05 16.00
N PHE A 888 26.59 12.06 16.70
CA PHE A 888 25.19 12.43 16.76
C PHE A 888 25.09 13.92 16.48
N ILE A 889 24.32 14.33 15.48
CA ILE A 889 24.17 15.73 15.07
C ILE A 889 22.73 16.19 15.33
N PRO A 890 22.47 17.50 15.51
CA PRO A 890 21.12 18.02 15.65
C PRO A 890 20.18 17.53 14.53
N ALA A 891 18.93 17.24 14.89
CA ALA A 891 17.97 16.64 13.98
C ALA A 891 17.74 17.46 12.70
N ASP A 892 17.92 18.77 12.74
CA ASP A 892 17.76 19.76 11.66
C ASP A 892 19.06 20.09 10.90
N THR A 893 20.17 19.42 11.23
CA THR A 893 21.45 19.66 10.54
C THR A 893 21.39 19.18 9.09
N HIS A 894 21.61 20.11 8.17
CA HIS A 894 21.80 19.84 6.75
C HIS A 894 23.28 19.77 6.42
N VAL A 895 23.68 18.71 5.72
CA VAL A 895 25.05 18.54 5.24
C VAL A 895 25.01 18.48 3.72
N THR A 896 25.67 19.43 3.07
CA THR A 896 25.90 19.39 1.63
C THR A 896 27.04 18.39 1.38
N PRO A 897 26.80 17.25 0.71
CA PRO A 897 27.87 16.31 0.43
C PRO A 897 28.87 16.94 -0.53
N HIS A 898 30.13 17.07 -0.11
CA HIS A 898 31.20 17.51 -0.99
C HIS A 898 31.87 16.29 -1.62
N VAL A 899 31.59 16.03 -2.89
CA VAL A 899 32.42 15.10 -3.67
C VAL A 899 33.61 15.89 -4.22
N ALA A 900 34.82 15.53 -3.81
CA ALA A 900 36.04 16.12 -4.33
C ALA A 900 36.12 15.86 -5.84
N PHE A 901 36.14 16.94 -6.62
CA PHE A 901 36.35 16.87 -8.06
C PHE A 901 37.80 16.42 -8.35
N ASP A 902 37.98 15.19 -8.82
CA ASP A 902 39.24 14.76 -9.43
C ASP A 902 39.15 14.96 -10.95
N PRO A 903 39.84 15.96 -11.53
CA PRO A 903 39.87 16.19 -12.98
C PRO A 903 40.50 15.06 -13.80
N ASN A 904 41.15 14.08 -13.17
CA ASN A 904 41.66 12.87 -13.84
C ASN A 904 40.75 11.65 -13.64
N SER A 905 39.63 11.80 -12.94
CA SER A 905 38.67 10.74 -12.73
C SER A 905 37.98 10.35 -14.03
N LYS A 906 37.80 9.05 -14.23
CA LYS A 906 36.93 8.49 -15.27
C LYS A 906 35.45 8.47 -14.85
N GLN A 907 35.14 8.86 -13.61
CA GLN A 907 33.77 9.01 -13.11
C GLN A 907 33.17 10.33 -13.59
N PRO A 908 31.85 10.41 -13.81
CA PRO A 908 31.17 11.67 -14.07
C PRO A 908 31.46 12.67 -12.94
N PRO A 909 31.70 13.96 -13.22
CA PRO A 909 31.81 14.95 -12.16
C PRO A 909 30.49 15.11 -11.41
N ASN A 910 30.54 15.34 -10.11
CA ASN A 910 29.36 15.81 -9.38
C ASN A 910 28.96 17.20 -9.94
N LEU A 911 27.68 17.35 -10.26
CA LEU A 911 27.10 18.54 -10.87
C LEU A 911 26.08 19.23 -9.95
N ASP A 912 25.92 18.76 -8.72
CA ASP A 912 24.91 19.25 -7.77
C ASP A 912 25.13 20.73 -7.41
N TRP A 913 26.38 21.18 -7.43
CA TRP A 913 26.78 22.58 -7.18
C TRP A 913 26.13 23.59 -8.15
N LEU A 914 25.60 23.11 -9.29
CA LEU A 914 24.83 23.94 -10.22
C LEU A 914 23.42 24.25 -9.69
N PHE A 915 22.94 23.55 -8.66
CA PHE A 915 21.55 23.59 -8.18
C PHE A 915 21.44 23.75 -6.66
N GLU A 916 22.51 23.49 -5.92
CA GLU A 916 22.58 23.59 -4.46
C GLU A 916 23.61 24.66 -4.02
N ASP A 917 23.41 25.22 -2.82
CA ASP A 917 24.28 26.23 -2.20
C ASP A 917 25.49 25.63 -1.47
#